data_AF-U1GDG0-F1
#
_entry.id   AF-U1GDG0-F1
#
_cell.length_a   1.000
_cell.length_b   1.000
_cell.length_c   1.000
_cell.angle_alpha   90.00
_cell.angle_beta   90.00
_cell.angle_gamma   90.00
#
_symmetry.space_group_name_H-M   'P 1'
#
loop_
_entity.id
_entity.type
_entity.pdbx_description
1 polymer ?
#
loop_
_entity_poly.entity_id
_entity_poly.type
_entity_poly.pdbx_seq_one_letter_code
_entity_poly.pdbx_strand_id
1 'polypeptide(L)'
;MDHLPTPAEPIYRPVEVPYLCDQFSVNDAGFWQFPDSQGWDSALLECGLSSGDIISLIRAKKGALTTPPNHFAALLQAWWYFGLLREVLGRDIEVCDFLKRSGPLNSRVITTENLETHLMRLVTQLQGLPPNEAYKRLRNAMDCVDYVHKSVERLAGCLGEHCLFEESNARMRRPISGMRRSADGRISVSDSALDTILNIAETAHDDNRGLSDVFRDSQSQFWARNGREILPEDLELSIGMLGHTLSHAIQMIYRRLGLQAQGPINVSGWYIPDLVRKRLLSSGFCPRVVYRLSMTMKLVGAYLSSLLHFPPEVPSSVSHVDCTMSRCHADYMVDGSYIRSHAETGCSCEVMPEFETSKHVQKILQQGEIPVLRVKKAPNSQEFKIEVLSSRNTSYVAISHVWSDGLGNPDANELFKCQWLRLHHLVDNLVRESKLPTSSTFWIDTICVPVGRGRDTSLRKELRDVAIERMRDTYRQARMVLILDSSLWPLTSDMTDLEFAFRFSYSKWMRRLWTMHEGAVAETIFARIKDGYVPMEILKHKLLQFICDDESILNGRILRSLCVTESITSWSSCMQISFESPQHLFRFVWNESRNRGTKYEEDRYVVIASLLGLRGQQMYAFQRPEDRLKYLFENIAELPSMILFTQGPRIQEPGLRWAPASMDTSMIQFNGDLKPAIRNTAGLMVEFEGVRLLSHPDWGKRFRRSRGWTEKVNSVTADDSGTFAWVVEVEEYNKLNVLYCASFTIHGSEAPIVSESDSLAVLLQPSTVKATDRL
;
A
#
# COMPACT_ATOMS: atom_id res chain seq x y z
N MET A 1 -21.15 8.31 2.05
CA MET A 1 -20.29 7.44 1.19
C MET A 1 -21.07 6.20 0.76
N ASP A 2 -22.29 6.41 0.29
CA ASP A 2 -23.33 5.39 0.10
C ASP A 2 -23.13 4.59 -1.19
N HIS A 3 -22.24 5.04 -2.09
CA HIS A 3 -21.87 4.32 -3.30
C HIS A 3 -20.92 3.13 -3.02
N LEU A 4 -20.32 3.07 -1.83
CA LEU A 4 -19.45 1.98 -1.42
C LEU A 4 -20.27 0.82 -0.84
N PRO A 5 -19.87 -0.44 -1.10
CA PRO A 5 -20.51 -1.59 -0.48
C PRO A 5 -20.29 -1.56 1.04
N THR A 6 -21.33 -1.91 1.79
CA THR A 6 -21.22 -2.11 3.24
C THR A 6 -21.00 -3.60 3.52
N PRO A 7 -20.03 -3.99 4.37
CA PRO A 7 -19.89 -5.38 4.82
C PRO A 7 -21.18 -5.90 5.46
N ALA A 8 -21.35 -7.22 5.51
CA ALA A 8 -22.55 -7.83 6.07
C ALA A 8 -22.76 -7.43 7.55
N GLU A 9 -21.69 -7.39 8.32
CA GLU A 9 -21.67 -7.00 9.73
C GLU A 9 -20.56 -5.96 9.96
N PRO A 10 -20.83 -4.65 9.83
CA PRO A 10 -19.82 -3.63 10.00
C PRO A 10 -19.61 -3.28 11.50
N ILE A 11 -18.35 -3.21 11.96
CA ILE A 11 -17.99 -2.80 13.34
C ILE A 11 -18.49 -1.38 13.62
N TYR A 12 -18.22 -0.47 12.68
CA TYR A 12 -18.60 0.92 12.78
C TYR A 12 -19.76 1.19 11.85
N ARG A 13 -20.68 2.05 12.30
CA ARG A 13 -21.66 2.63 11.39
C ARG A 13 -20.93 3.45 10.30
N PRO A 14 -21.47 3.49 9.07
CA PRO A 14 -20.98 4.40 8.05
C PRO A 14 -20.90 5.82 8.60
N VAL A 15 -19.83 6.54 8.25
CA VAL A 15 -19.64 7.93 8.69
C VAL A 15 -20.71 8.81 8.01
N GLU A 16 -21.50 9.48 8.83
CA GLU A 16 -22.42 10.52 8.39
C GLU A 16 -21.70 11.87 8.43
N VAL A 17 -21.76 12.61 7.32
CA VAL A 17 -21.06 13.89 7.16
C VAL A 17 -22.12 14.98 7.10
N PRO A 18 -22.13 15.95 8.03
CA PRO A 18 -23.11 17.02 8.03
C PRO A 18 -22.93 17.95 6.83
N TYR A 19 -24.04 18.49 6.33
CA TYR A 19 -24.00 19.56 5.34
C TYR A 19 -23.74 20.91 6.02
N LEU A 20 -22.72 21.63 5.56
CA LEU A 20 -22.20 22.86 6.17
C LEU A 20 -22.31 24.08 5.24
N CYS A 21 -22.73 23.91 3.98
CA CYS A 21 -22.57 24.93 2.94
C CYS A 21 -23.77 25.89 2.78
N ASP A 22 -24.58 26.12 3.82
CA ASP A 22 -25.78 26.97 3.70
C ASP A 22 -25.47 28.41 3.26
N GLN A 23 -24.30 28.92 3.61
CA GLN A 23 -23.86 30.28 3.26
C GLN A 23 -23.19 30.40 1.89
N PHE A 24 -23.08 29.31 1.11
CA PHE A 24 -22.34 29.31 -0.17
C PHE A 24 -23.24 28.92 -1.34
N SER A 25 -23.12 29.68 -2.42
CA SER A 25 -23.72 29.34 -3.71
C SER A 25 -22.71 28.57 -4.58
N VAL A 26 -22.76 27.24 -4.51
CA VAL A 26 -21.79 26.34 -5.16
C VAL A 26 -21.65 26.55 -6.68
N ASN A 27 -22.71 26.99 -7.36
CA ASN A 27 -22.72 27.13 -8.83
C ASN A 27 -22.29 28.52 -9.34
N ASP A 28 -22.06 29.50 -8.45
CA ASP A 28 -21.86 30.91 -8.86
C ASP A 28 -20.52 31.15 -9.58
N ALA A 29 -19.49 30.34 -9.32
CA ALA A 29 -18.17 30.49 -9.95
C ALA A 29 -17.47 29.14 -10.14
N GLY A 30 -16.61 29.02 -11.15
CA GLY A 30 -15.81 27.82 -11.40
C GLY A 30 -14.87 27.49 -10.23
N PHE A 31 -14.37 26.25 -10.17
CA PHE A 31 -13.57 25.76 -9.03
C PHE A 31 -12.41 26.68 -8.64
N TRP A 32 -11.68 27.20 -9.63
CA TRP A 32 -10.48 28.01 -9.42
C TRP A 32 -10.77 29.44 -8.95
N GLN A 33 -11.94 29.99 -9.30
CA GLN A 33 -12.35 31.35 -8.89
C GLN A 33 -13.30 31.35 -7.69
N PHE A 34 -13.66 30.16 -7.20
CA PHE A 34 -14.67 30.00 -6.15
C PHE A 34 -14.31 30.74 -4.86
N PRO A 35 -13.08 30.67 -4.31
CA PRO A 35 -12.78 31.41 -3.08
C PRO A 35 -12.93 32.93 -3.25
N ASP A 36 -12.40 33.48 -4.35
CA ASP A 36 -12.52 34.91 -4.64
C ASP A 36 -13.97 35.38 -4.83
N SER A 37 -14.80 34.59 -5.50
CA SER A 37 -16.22 34.92 -5.71
C SER A 37 -17.01 34.91 -4.39
N GLN A 38 -16.57 34.14 -3.41
CA GLN A 38 -17.18 34.05 -2.08
C GLN A 38 -16.53 35.01 -1.06
N GLY A 39 -15.73 35.98 -1.52
CA GLY A 39 -15.14 37.01 -0.66
C GLY A 39 -13.90 36.55 0.13
N TRP A 40 -13.20 35.52 -0.34
CA TRP A 40 -11.92 35.09 0.21
C TRP A 40 -10.77 35.60 -0.67
N ASP A 41 -9.61 35.81 -0.08
CA ASP A 41 -8.37 36.11 -0.78
C ASP A 41 -7.65 34.79 -1.09
N SER A 42 -7.61 34.44 -2.37
CA SER A 42 -7.02 33.18 -2.82
C SER A 42 -5.53 33.04 -2.47
N ALA A 43 -4.77 34.14 -2.50
CA ALA A 43 -3.34 34.10 -2.20
C ALA A 43 -3.08 33.86 -0.70
N LEU A 44 -3.88 34.51 0.16
CA LEU A 44 -3.81 34.28 1.61
C LEU A 44 -4.30 32.89 2.00
N LEU A 45 -5.36 32.39 1.36
CA LEU A 45 -5.85 31.01 1.55
C LEU A 45 -4.78 30.00 1.14
N GLU A 46 -4.17 30.16 -0.04
CA GLU A 46 -3.13 29.26 -0.51
C GLU A 46 -1.93 29.25 0.43
N CYS A 47 -1.48 30.43 0.87
CA CYS A 47 -0.40 30.54 1.84
C CYS A 47 -0.78 29.84 3.15
N GLY A 48 -1.97 30.09 3.70
CA GLY A 48 -2.41 29.50 4.96
C GLY A 48 -2.60 27.99 4.91
N LEU A 49 -3.28 27.49 3.89
CA LEU A 49 -3.64 26.07 3.73
C LEU A 49 -2.44 25.21 3.27
N SER A 50 -1.55 25.75 2.42
CA SER A 50 -0.42 24.98 1.88
C SER A 50 0.85 25.08 2.72
N SER A 51 1.11 26.20 3.38
CA SER A 51 2.34 26.41 4.16
C SER A 51 2.14 26.33 5.67
N GLY A 52 0.90 26.17 6.14
CA GLY A 52 0.56 26.14 7.56
C GLY A 52 0.62 27.52 8.22
N ASP A 53 0.69 28.61 7.43
CA ASP A 53 0.77 29.98 7.95
C ASP A 53 -0.58 30.48 8.48
N ILE A 54 -0.71 30.46 9.81
CA ILE A 54 -1.97 30.77 10.49
C ILE A 54 -2.41 32.22 10.25
N ILE A 55 -1.48 33.17 10.12
CA ILE A 55 -1.82 34.59 9.94
C ILE A 55 -2.48 34.81 8.59
N SER A 56 -1.89 34.26 7.52
CA SER A 56 -2.51 34.31 6.19
C SER A 56 -3.87 33.63 6.21
N LEU A 57 -3.99 32.48 6.87
CA LEU A 57 -5.23 31.73 6.94
C LEU A 57 -6.37 32.53 7.60
N ILE A 58 -6.17 33.05 8.81
CA ILE A 58 -7.24 33.74 9.56
C ILE A 58 -7.65 35.07 8.93
N ARG A 59 -6.74 35.74 8.19
CA ARG A 59 -6.97 37.00 7.47
C ARG A 59 -7.50 36.80 6.06
N ALA A 60 -7.63 35.55 5.61
CA ALA A 60 -7.99 35.27 4.23
C ALA A 60 -9.41 35.70 3.85
N LYS A 61 -10.32 35.89 4.81
CA LYS A 61 -11.67 36.41 4.52
C LYS A 61 -11.64 37.94 4.35
N LYS A 62 -11.97 38.43 3.16
CA LYS A 62 -11.97 39.87 2.85
C LYS A 62 -12.95 40.60 3.77
N GLY A 63 -12.49 41.68 4.39
CA GLY A 63 -13.30 42.51 5.30
C GLY A 63 -13.48 41.96 6.71
N ALA A 64 -12.89 40.81 7.07
CA ALA A 64 -12.86 40.30 8.44
C ALA A 64 -11.47 40.49 9.06
N LEU A 65 -11.42 40.89 10.34
CA LEU A 65 -10.17 40.98 11.11
C LEU A 65 -9.58 39.59 11.41
N THR A 66 -10.45 38.64 11.77
CA THR A 66 -10.10 37.24 12.03
C THR A 66 -11.27 36.33 11.65
N THR A 67 -10.96 35.18 11.08
CA THR A 67 -11.98 34.20 10.65
C THR A 67 -12.06 33.02 11.63
N PRO A 68 -13.25 32.68 12.15
CA PRO A 68 -13.44 31.51 13.00
C PRO A 68 -13.06 30.19 12.30
N PRO A 69 -12.42 29.23 13.01
CA PRO A 69 -12.04 27.92 12.47
C PRO A 69 -13.16 27.15 11.75
N ASN A 70 -14.35 27.11 12.34
CA ASN A 70 -15.52 26.41 11.79
C ASN A 70 -16.02 26.97 10.45
N HIS A 71 -15.74 28.24 10.13
CA HIS A 71 -16.09 28.82 8.82
C HIS A 71 -15.25 28.22 7.68
N PHE A 72 -14.04 27.74 7.98
CA PHE A 72 -13.21 27.07 6.99
C PHE A 72 -13.77 25.70 6.63
N ALA A 73 -14.29 24.91 7.58
CA ALA A 73 -14.89 23.61 7.26
C ALA A 73 -16.01 23.73 6.21
N ALA A 74 -16.88 24.73 6.35
CA ALA A 74 -17.92 25.00 5.37
C ALA A 74 -17.36 25.48 4.01
N LEU A 75 -16.34 26.33 4.01
CA LEU A 75 -15.65 26.76 2.79
C LEU A 75 -15.02 25.56 2.06
N LEU A 76 -14.29 24.72 2.78
CA LEU A 76 -13.62 23.54 2.23
C LEU A 76 -14.64 22.53 1.72
N GLN A 77 -15.78 22.34 2.40
CA GLN A 77 -16.86 21.49 1.88
C GLN A 77 -17.47 22.08 0.60
N ALA A 78 -17.76 23.39 0.55
CA ALA A 78 -18.31 24.01 -0.65
C ALA A 78 -17.32 23.96 -1.83
N TRP A 79 -16.03 24.17 -1.56
CA TRP A 79 -14.98 24.24 -2.57
C TRP A 79 -14.43 22.87 -2.97
N TRP A 80 -13.84 22.13 -2.03
CA TRP A 80 -13.13 20.88 -2.28
C TRP A 80 -14.03 19.64 -2.38
N TYR A 81 -15.27 19.71 -1.88
CA TYR A 81 -16.25 18.64 -2.11
C TYR A 81 -17.17 18.98 -3.28
N PHE A 82 -18.02 20.01 -3.14
CA PHE A 82 -19.04 20.31 -4.14
C PHE A 82 -18.47 21.01 -5.39
N GLY A 83 -17.52 21.93 -5.22
CA GLY A 83 -16.80 22.55 -6.34
C GLY A 83 -16.02 21.51 -7.17
N LEU A 84 -15.32 20.58 -6.50
CA LEU A 84 -14.63 19.47 -7.16
C LEU A 84 -15.61 18.60 -7.97
N LEU A 85 -16.73 18.23 -7.35
CA LEU A 85 -17.78 17.43 -8.00
C LEU A 85 -18.31 18.12 -9.25
N ARG A 86 -18.59 19.43 -9.18
CA ARG A 86 -19.03 20.26 -10.31
C ARG A 86 -17.98 20.31 -11.42
N GLU A 87 -16.72 20.54 -11.08
CA GLU A 87 -15.61 20.60 -12.04
C GLU A 87 -15.47 19.29 -12.81
N VAL A 88 -15.49 18.15 -12.11
CA VAL A 88 -15.35 16.83 -12.74
C VAL A 88 -16.59 16.47 -13.59
N LEU A 89 -17.80 16.79 -13.11
CA LEU A 89 -19.03 16.57 -13.87
C LEU A 89 -19.18 17.53 -15.07
N GLY A 90 -18.43 18.63 -15.10
CA GLY A 90 -18.44 19.60 -16.20
C GLY A 90 -19.77 20.35 -16.36
N ARG A 91 -20.56 20.44 -15.28
CA ARG A 91 -21.88 21.10 -15.25
C ARG A 91 -22.27 21.52 -13.84
N ASP A 92 -23.21 22.43 -13.74
CA ASP A 92 -23.83 22.80 -12.47
C ASP A 92 -24.49 21.58 -11.80
N ILE A 93 -24.44 21.56 -10.48
CA ILE A 93 -24.97 20.47 -9.66
C ILE A 93 -26.18 20.93 -8.87
N GLU A 94 -27.17 20.04 -8.74
CA GLU A 94 -28.27 20.21 -7.81
C GLU A 94 -27.82 19.66 -6.46
N VAL A 95 -27.49 20.54 -5.50
CA VAL A 95 -26.95 20.13 -4.19
C VAL A 95 -27.88 19.14 -3.48
N CYS A 96 -29.19 19.25 -3.66
CA CYS A 96 -30.18 18.32 -3.09
C CYS A 96 -30.01 16.87 -3.55
N ASP A 97 -29.47 16.60 -4.75
CA ASP A 97 -29.18 15.24 -5.23
C ASP A 97 -28.12 14.53 -4.36
N PHE A 98 -27.36 15.30 -3.58
CA PHE A 98 -26.28 14.85 -2.71
C PHE A 98 -26.60 15.06 -1.23
N LEU A 99 -27.88 15.30 -0.88
CA LEU A 99 -28.33 15.44 0.50
C LEU A 99 -29.40 14.41 0.86
N LYS A 100 -29.30 13.85 2.05
CA LYS A 100 -30.37 13.11 2.70
C LYS A 100 -30.59 13.63 4.11
N ARG A 101 -31.72 13.24 4.72
CA ARG A 101 -32.00 13.53 6.12
C ARG A 101 -31.67 12.32 6.97
N SER A 102 -30.99 12.52 8.10
CA SER A 102 -30.64 11.45 9.02
C SER A 102 -30.78 11.86 10.49
N GLY A 103 -30.87 10.84 11.34
CA GLY A 103 -30.95 10.94 12.79
C GLY A 103 -32.30 11.48 13.33
N PRO A 104 -32.48 11.45 14.65
CA PRO A 104 -33.72 11.90 15.31
C PRO A 104 -33.98 13.40 15.14
N LEU A 105 -32.92 14.20 14.90
CA LEU A 105 -33.00 15.64 14.64
C LEU A 105 -33.22 15.99 13.17
N ASN A 106 -33.40 15.00 12.29
CA ASN A 106 -33.71 15.19 10.87
C ASN A 106 -32.70 16.11 10.15
N SER A 107 -31.43 16.00 10.53
CA SER A 107 -30.33 16.86 10.06
C SER A 107 -29.95 16.52 8.62
N ARG A 108 -29.52 17.53 7.85
CA ARG A 108 -29.04 17.34 6.47
C ARG A 108 -27.63 16.76 6.50
N VAL A 109 -27.47 15.60 5.90
CA VAL A 109 -26.18 14.91 5.75
C VAL A 109 -25.91 14.64 4.28
N ILE A 110 -24.63 14.57 3.92
CA ILE A 110 -24.20 14.29 2.56
C ILE A 110 -24.48 12.83 2.20
N THR A 111 -25.01 12.60 1.00
CA THR A 111 -25.16 11.28 0.37
C THR A 111 -24.46 11.26 -0.99
N THR A 112 -24.02 10.08 -1.40
CA THR A 112 -23.45 9.85 -2.74
C THR A 112 -24.25 8.82 -3.55
N GLU A 113 -25.47 8.51 -3.12
CA GLU A 113 -26.33 7.49 -3.76
C GLU A 113 -26.55 7.76 -5.26
N ASN A 114 -26.69 9.03 -5.65
CA ASN A 114 -26.91 9.43 -7.04
C ASN A 114 -25.62 9.60 -7.87
N LEU A 115 -24.43 9.45 -7.26
CA LEU A 115 -23.15 9.75 -7.92
C LEU A 115 -22.94 8.95 -9.22
N GLU A 116 -23.27 7.65 -9.20
CA GLU A 116 -23.20 6.76 -10.38
C GLU A 116 -23.98 7.33 -11.56
N THR A 117 -25.21 7.81 -11.30
CA THR A 117 -26.09 8.39 -12.30
C THR A 117 -25.50 9.66 -12.91
N HIS A 118 -24.89 10.53 -12.10
CA HIS A 118 -24.25 11.73 -12.61
C HIS A 118 -23.02 11.41 -13.46
N LEU A 119 -22.22 10.42 -13.05
CA LEU A 119 -21.03 9.98 -13.79
C LEU A 119 -21.41 9.30 -15.12
N MET A 120 -22.47 8.51 -15.16
CA MET A 120 -22.97 7.93 -16.41
C MET A 120 -23.49 9.00 -17.39
N ARG A 121 -24.09 10.09 -16.88
CA ARG A 121 -24.43 11.24 -17.72
C ARG A 121 -23.18 11.93 -18.27
N LEU A 122 -22.11 12.04 -17.47
CA LEU A 122 -20.81 12.55 -17.94
C LEU A 122 -20.23 11.67 -19.06
N VAL A 123 -20.30 10.34 -18.92
CA VAL A 123 -19.91 9.39 -19.99
C VAL A 123 -20.65 9.72 -21.29
N THR A 124 -21.98 9.81 -21.26
CA THR A 124 -22.78 10.11 -22.46
C THR A 124 -22.42 11.46 -23.07
N GLN A 125 -22.17 12.48 -22.24
CA GLN A 125 -21.74 13.79 -22.73
C GLN A 125 -20.38 13.74 -23.44
N LEU A 126 -19.40 13.06 -22.85
CA LEU A 126 -18.05 12.96 -23.41
C LEU A 126 -18.01 12.06 -24.66
N GLN A 127 -18.87 11.04 -24.75
CA GLN A 127 -19.04 10.21 -25.96
C GLN A 127 -19.45 11.04 -27.19
N GLY A 128 -20.19 12.13 -26.99
CA GLY A 128 -20.62 13.04 -28.05
C GLY A 128 -19.55 14.02 -28.54
N LEU A 129 -18.37 14.05 -27.92
CA LEU A 129 -17.31 15.01 -28.23
C LEU A 129 -16.19 14.38 -29.07
N PRO A 130 -15.42 15.19 -29.82
CA PRO A 130 -14.17 14.74 -30.43
C PRO A 130 -13.19 14.16 -29.39
N PRO A 131 -12.44 13.09 -29.68
CA PRO A 131 -11.54 12.44 -28.71
C PRO A 131 -10.56 13.39 -28.00
N ASN A 132 -9.98 14.34 -28.73
CA ASN A 132 -9.03 15.31 -28.16
C ASN A 132 -9.68 16.23 -27.13
N GLU A 133 -10.94 16.63 -27.37
CA GLU A 133 -11.70 17.50 -26.47
C GLU A 133 -12.17 16.73 -25.23
N ALA A 134 -12.67 15.50 -25.42
CA ALA A 134 -13.02 14.61 -24.30
C ALA A 134 -11.81 14.34 -23.40
N TYR A 135 -10.65 14.08 -24.02
CA TYR A 135 -9.39 13.89 -23.31
C TYR A 135 -8.96 15.14 -22.52
N LYS A 136 -9.01 16.32 -23.14
CA LYS A 136 -8.66 17.58 -22.49
C LYS A 136 -9.54 17.86 -21.27
N ARG A 137 -10.85 17.57 -21.36
CA ARG A 137 -11.77 17.71 -20.23
C ARG A 137 -11.43 16.76 -19.08
N LEU A 138 -11.19 15.49 -19.37
CA LEU A 138 -10.80 14.51 -18.35
C LEU A 138 -9.45 14.85 -17.70
N ARG A 139 -8.50 15.39 -18.47
CA ARG A 139 -7.22 15.86 -17.95
C ARG A 139 -7.39 17.05 -17.00
N ASN A 140 -8.15 18.08 -17.40
CA ASN A 140 -8.43 19.23 -16.54
C ASN A 140 -9.16 18.81 -15.25
N ALA A 141 -10.10 17.87 -15.34
CA ALA A 141 -10.79 17.30 -14.20
C ALA A 141 -9.80 16.58 -13.25
N MET A 142 -8.85 15.81 -13.79
CA MET A 142 -7.79 15.17 -13.00
C MET A 142 -6.87 16.19 -12.34
N ASP A 143 -6.50 17.27 -13.03
CA ASP A 143 -5.68 18.35 -12.45
C ASP A 143 -6.37 18.99 -11.23
N CYS A 144 -7.69 19.16 -11.28
CA CYS A 144 -8.49 19.63 -10.15
C CYS A 144 -8.50 18.62 -8.99
N VAL A 145 -8.72 17.33 -9.29
CA VAL A 145 -8.65 16.23 -8.31
C VAL A 145 -7.27 16.19 -7.62
N ASP A 146 -6.18 16.33 -8.38
CA ASP A 146 -4.82 16.35 -7.84
C ASP A 146 -4.54 17.57 -6.97
N TYR A 147 -5.07 18.74 -7.35
CA TYR A 147 -4.96 19.94 -6.54
C TYR A 147 -5.64 19.75 -5.18
N VAL A 148 -6.88 19.23 -5.17
CA VAL A 148 -7.59 18.95 -3.93
C VAL A 148 -6.84 17.91 -3.10
N HIS A 149 -6.39 16.82 -3.72
CA HIS A 149 -5.62 15.79 -3.02
C HIS A 149 -4.40 16.37 -2.29
N LYS A 150 -3.54 17.11 -3.00
CA LYS A 150 -2.34 17.73 -2.41
C LYS A 150 -2.70 18.75 -1.33
N SER A 151 -3.78 19.50 -1.52
CA SER A 151 -4.20 20.54 -0.56
C SER A 151 -4.69 19.92 0.75
N VAL A 152 -5.51 18.88 0.65
CA VAL A 152 -6.00 18.13 1.81
C VAL A 152 -4.85 17.43 2.53
N GLU A 153 -3.93 16.79 1.80
CA GLU A 153 -2.75 16.11 2.39
C GLU A 153 -1.85 17.09 3.15
N ARG A 154 -1.55 18.27 2.57
CA ARG A 154 -0.76 19.32 3.24
C ARG A 154 -1.45 19.85 4.49
N LEU A 155 -2.76 20.11 4.40
CA LEU A 155 -3.53 20.61 5.53
C LEU A 155 -3.57 19.56 6.65
N ALA A 156 -3.80 18.29 6.32
CA ALA A 156 -3.78 17.20 7.28
C ALA A 156 -2.40 17.06 7.95
N GLY A 157 -1.31 17.26 7.18
CA GLY A 157 0.06 17.35 7.71
C GLY A 157 0.29 18.43 8.75
N CYS A 158 -0.52 19.50 8.76
CA CYS A 158 -0.49 20.54 9.79
C CYS A 158 -1.21 20.12 11.09
N LEU A 159 -2.13 19.14 11.03
CA LEU A 159 -2.99 18.71 12.16
C LEU A 159 -2.31 17.70 13.11
N GLY A 160 -1.15 17.17 12.77
CA GLY A 160 -0.44 16.14 13.54
C GLY A 160 0.48 15.30 12.67
N GLU A 161 1.22 14.35 13.27
CA GLU A 161 2.19 13.49 12.59
C GLU A 161 1.53 12.63 11.49
N HIS A 162 1.42 13.16 10.29
CA HIS A 162 1.47 12.34 9.10
C HIS A 162 2.89 11.77 9.03
N CYS A 163 3.03 10.51 9.44
CA CYS A 163 4.10 9.68 8.89
C CYS A 163 3.85 9.61 7.39
N LEU A 164 4.48 10.50 6.61
CA LEU A 164 4.82 10.16 5.24
C LEU A 164 5.47 8.78 5.33
N PHE A 165 4.90 7.78 4.65
CA PHE A 165 5.41 6.40 4.64
C PHE A 165 6.76 6.28 3.88
N GLU A 166 7.50 7.38 3.74
CA GLU A 166 8.88 7.44 3.30
C GLU A 166 9.79 7.56 4.53
N GLU A 167 10.60 6.53 4.77
CA GLU A 167 11.45 6.31 5.94
C GLU A 167 12.57 7.35 6.19
N SER A 168 12.55 8.54 5.61
CA SER A 168 13.78 9.36 5.54
C SER A 168 13.96 10.47 6.58
N ASN A 169 12.98 10.82 7.44
CA ASN A 169 13.17 11.97 8.34
C ASN A 169 12.61 11.87 9.77
N ALA A 170 12.54 10.67 10.35
CA ALA A 170 12.29 10.50 11.79
C ALA A 170 13.60 10.65 12.61
N ARG A 171 14.24 11.84 12.59
CA ARG A 171 15.24 12.19 13.61
C ARG A 171 14.59 13.06 14.69
N MET A 172 14.44 12.45 15.87
CA MET A 172 14.26 13.06 17.19
C MET A 172 13.26 14.24 17.32
N ARG A 173 12.05 13.94 17.79
CA ARG A 173 11.31 14.89 18.65
C ARG A 173 11.41 14.39 20.09
N ARG A 174 12.10 15.16 20.94
CA ARG A 174 12.18 14.90 22.39
C ARG A 174 10.80 15.12 23.02
N PRO A 175 10.44 14.41 24.10
CA PRO A 175 9.21 14.68 24.84
C PRO A 175 9.23 16.13 25.36
N ILE A 176 8.09 16.81 25.22
CA ILE A 176 7.87 18.17 25.70
C ILE A 176 7.95 18.14 27.24
N SER A 177 9.10 18.52 27.78
CA SER A 177 9.28 18.88 29.18
C SER A 177 9.29 20.41 29.24
N GLY A 178 8.18 21.01 29.67
CA GLY A 178 8.04 22.47 29.74
C GLY A 178 6.84 22.97 30.53
N MET A 179 6.45 22.28 31.61
CA MET A 179 5.44 22.79 32.54
C MET A 179 6.11 23.75 33.53
N ARG A 180 5.82 25.06 33.47
CA ARG A 180 6.20 26.01 34.53
C ARG A 180 4.99 26.33 35.40
N ARG A 181 5.14 26.11 36.72
CA ARG A 181 4.19 26.55 37.74
C ARG A 181 4.44 28.01 38.08
N SER A 182 3.35 28.77 38.20
CA SER A 182 3.34 30.06 38.90
C SER A 182 3.52 29.84 40.41
N ALA A 183 4.09 30.83 41.11
CA ALA A 183 4.39 30.78 42.54
C ALA A 183 3.15 30.65 43.46
N ASP A 184 1.95 30.85 42.93
CA ASP A 184 0.66 30.72 43.63
C ASP A 184 -0.09 29.41 43.32
N GLY A 185 0.54 28.47 42.58
CA GLY A 185 -0.01 27.13 42.36
C GLY A 185 -1.19 27.05 41.39
N ARG A 186 -1.55 28.13 40.69
CA ARG A 186 -2.59 28.12 39.65
C ARG A 186 -1.97 27.84 38.28
N ILE A 187 -2.61 26.95 37.51
CA ILE A 187 -2.35 26.75 36.08
C ILE A 187 -3.40 27.57 35.35
N SER A 188 -3.02 28.73 34.80
CA SER A 188 -3.86 29.48 33.86
C SER A 188 -3.41 29.17 32.44
N VAL A 189 -4.24 28.48 31.67
CA VAL A 189 -4.11 28.41 30.21
C VAL A 189 -4.99 29.52 29.66
N SER A 190 -4.40 30.63 29.20
CA SER A 190 -5.16 31.74 28.59
C SER A 190 -5.38 31.53 27.09
N ASP A 191 -6.44 32.16 26.58
CA ASP A 191 -6.89 32.22 25.18
C ASP A 191 -5.89 32.80 24.17
N SER A 192 -4.68 33.18 24.58
CA SER A 192 -3.83 34.09 23.80
C SER A 192 -2.82 33.41 22.87
N ALA A 193 -2.99 32.14 22.43
CA ALA A 193 -2.08 31.61 21.39
C ALA A 193 -2.21 32.40 20.09
N LEU A 194 -3.45 32.76 19.73
CA LEU A 194 -3.77 33.63 18.60
C LEU A 194 -3.28 35.07 18.87
N ASP A 195 -3.55 35.63 20.04
CA ASP A 195 -3.10 36.99 20.39
C ASP A 195 -1.57 37.08 20.45
N THR A 196 -0.88 36.02 20.87
CA THR A 196 0.60 35.94 20.87
C THR A 196 1.13 35.89 19.44
N ILE A 197 0.51 35.10 18.55
CA ILE A 197 0.85 35.08 17.11
C ILE A 197 0.63 36.47 16.49
N LEU A 198 -0.50 37.12 16.79
CA LEU A 198 -0.82 38.46 16.28
C LEU A 198 0.15 39.52 16.81
N ASN A 199 0.43 39.52 18.12
CA ASN A 199 1.37 40.45 18.74
C ASN A 199 2.82 40.23 18.25
N ILE A 200 3.26 38.98 18.05
CA ILE A 200 4.57 38.68 17.47
C ILE A 200 4.65 39.13 16.00
N ALA A 201 3.59 38.93 15.21
CA ALA A 201 3.53 39.38 13.82
C ALA A 201 3.59 40.90 13.70
N GLU A 202 3.02 41.63 14.66
CA GLU A 202 3.05 43.10 14.71
C GLU A 202 4.38 43.65 15.24
N THR A 203 5.18 42.86 15.97
CA THR A 203 6.46 43.27 16.58
C THR A 203 7.71 42.77 15.86
N ALA A 204 7.60 41.82 14.92
CA ALA A 204 8.72 41.17 14.20
C ALA A 204 9.41 42.05 13.13
N HIS A 205 9.58 43.35 13.40
CA HIS A 205 10.39 44.24 12.57
C HIS A 205 11.86 44.34 12.98
N ASP A 206 12.25 43.84 14.16
CA ASP A 206 13.65 43.83 14.63
C ASP A 206 13.94 42.56 15.46
N ASP A 207 15.12 41.96 15.26
CA ASP A 207 15.76 40.83 15.97
C ASP A 207 15.37 39.36 15.65
N ASN A 208 16.36 38.66 15.08
CA ASN A 208 16.26 37.32 14.47
C ASN A 208 16.95 36.24 15.31
N ARG A 209 16.17 35.25 15.78
CA ARG A 209 16.48 33.81 16.08
C ARG A 209 15.75 33.26 17.31
N GLY A 210 15.47 34.07 18.33
CA GLY A 210 14.69 33.62 19.52
C GLY A 210 13.17 33.63 19.31
N LEU A 211 12.68 34.55 18.47
CA LEU A 211 11.25 34.72 18.16
C LEU A 211 10.70 33.63 17.21
N SER A 212 11.55 33.03 16.38
CA SER A 212 11.11 32.00 15.43
C SER A 212 10.65 30.71 16.10
N ASP A 213 11.31 30.31 17.19
CA ASP A 213 10.93 29.09 17.92
C ASP A 213 9.65 29.29 18.72
N VAL A 214 9.47 30.46 19.36
CA VAL A 214 8.22 30.83 20.05
C VAL A 214 7.04 30.92 19.08
N PHE A 215 7.27 31.47 17.89
CA PHE A 215 6.28 31.53 16.83
C PHE A 215 5.89 30.13 16.32
N ARG A 216 6.88 29.26 16.06
CA ARG A 216 6.64 27.85 15.67
C ARG A 216 5.90 27.05 16.74
N ASP A 217 6.22 27.27 18.01
CA ASP A 217 5.53 26.64 19.14
C ASP A 217 4.08 27.10 19.23
N SER A 218 3.83 28.40 19.02
CA SER A 218 2.48 28.96 19.04
C SER A 218 1.65 28.51 17.84
N GLN A 219 2.25 28.40 16.65
CA GLN A 219 1.59 27.83 15.49
C GLN A 219 1.20 26.36 15.74
N SER A 220 2.10 25.57 16.30
CA SER A 220 1.85 24.16 16.65
C SER A 220 0.69 24.03 17.66
N GLN A 221 0.62 24.93 18.65
CA GLN A 221 -0.49 24.96 19.62
C GLN A 221 -1.82 25.36 18.98
N PHE A 222 -1.82 26.32 18.04
CA PHE A 222 -3.04 26.69 17.32
C PHE A 222 -3.60 25.51 16.51
N TRP A 223 -2.76 24.82 15.74
CA TRP A 223 -3.18 23.66 14.95
C TRP A 223 -3.67 22.52 15.83
N ALA A 224 -2.99 22.24 16.95
CA ALA A 224 -3.42 21.23 17.91
C ALA A 224 -4.80 21.53 18.55
N ARG A 225 -5.15 22.81 18.72
CA ARG A 225 -6.43 23.23 19.32
C ARG A 225 -7.56 23.37 18.30
N ASN A 226 -7.30 24.05 17.19
CA ASN A 226 -8.34 24.52 16.25
C ASN A 226 -8.35 23.76 14.93
N GLY A 227 -7.31 22.98 14.63
CA GLY A 227 -7.15 22.38 13.32
C GLY A 227 -8.27 21.41 12.93
N ARG A 228 -8.84 20.68 13.90
CA ARG A 228 -9.99 19.78 13.67
C ARG A 228 -11.34 20.51 13.58
N GLU A 229 -11.40 21.79 13.95
CA GLU A 229 -12.56 22.65 13.61
C GLU A 229 -12.47 23.17 12.18
N ILE A 230 -11.25 23.36 11.65
CA ILE A 230 -10.99 23.74 10.25
C ILE A 230 -11.25 22.57 9.31
N LEU A 231 -10.70 21.40 9.64
CA LEU A 231 -10.87 20.16 8.88
C LEU A 231 -11.29 19.00 9.81
N PRO A 232 -12.60 18.88 10.09
CA PRO A 232 -13.16 17.75 10.81
C PRO A 232 -12.79 16.40 10.17
N GLU A 233 -12.63 15.35 10.99
CA GLU A 233 -12.19 14.02 10.52
C GLU A 233 -13.16 13.39 9.51
N ASP A 234 -14.47 13.61 9.69
CA ASP A 234 -15.53 13.17 8.78
C ASP A 234 -15.51 13.95 7.46
N LEU A 235 -15.26 15.27 7.51
CA LEU A 235 -15.08 16.10 6.32
C LEU A 235 -13.82 15.68 5.53
N GLU A 236 -12.67 15.53 6.20
CA GLU A 236 -11.41 15.04 5.62
C GLU A 236 -11.64 13.73 4.86
N LEU A 237 -12.25 12.75 5.54
CA LEU A 237 -12.56 11.45 4.96
C LEU A 237 -13.51 11.56 3.77
N SER A 238 -14.52 12.44 3.84
CA SER A 238 -15.51 12.62 2.79
C SER A 238 -14.92 13.21 1.50
N ILE A 239 -14.04 14.21 1.63
CA ILE A 239 -13.33 14.83 0.51
C ILE A 239 -12.37 13.81 -0.08
N GLY A 240 -11.63 13.10 0.77
CA GLY A 240 -10.72 12.02 0.36
C GLY A 240 -11.44 10.93 -0.44
N MET A 241 -12.57 10.42 0.06
CA MET A 241 -13.35 9.41 -0.67
C MET A 241 -13.90 9.93 -1.98
N LEU A 242 -14.50 11.13 -1.99
CA LEU A 242 -15.05 11.68 -3.22
C LEU A 242 -13.94 11.81 -4.27
N GLY A 243 -12.82 12.43 -3.90
CA GLY A 243 -11.71 12.62 -4.80
C GLY A 243 -11.10 11.29 -5.30
N HIS A 244 -11.00 10.28 -4.44
CA HIS A 244 -10.58 8.94 -4.85
C HIS A 244 -11.56 8.30 -5.84
N THR A 245 -12.86 8.35 -5.55
CA THR A 245 -13.92 7.82 -6.43
C THR A 245 -13.93 8.54 -7.77
N LEU A 246 -13.78 9.87 -7.79
CA LEU A 246 -13.69 10.64 -9.03
C LEU A 246 -12.42 10.34 -9.82
N SER A 247 -11.29 10.12 -9.13
CA SER A 247 -10.04 9.68 -9.77
C SER A 247 -10.22 8.36 -10.52
N HIS A 248 -10.87 7.39 -9.87
CA HIS A 248 -11.20 6.09 -10.45
C HIS A 248 -12.18 6.24 -11.62
N ALA A 249 -13.25 7.02 -11.44
CA ALA A 249 -14.23 7.27 -12.49
C ALA A 249 -13.59 7.90 -13.73
N ILE A 250 -12.77 8.94 -13.59
CA ILE A 250 -12.05 9.56 -14.71
C ILE A 250 -11.22 8.51 -15.47
N GLN A 251 -10.51 7.64 -14.74
CA GLN A 251 -9.70 6.58 -15.35
C GLN A 251 -10.54 5.56 -16.12
N MET A 252 -11.69 5.15 -15.57
CA MET A 252 -12.61 4.22 -16.23
C MET A 252 -13.25 4.85 -17.47
N ILE A 253 -13.71 6.10 -17.38
CA ILE A 253 -14.26 6.85 -18.51
C ILE A 253 -13.19 7.00 -19.61
N TYR A 254 -11.97 7.38 -19.25
CA TYR A 254 -10.85 7.49 -20.20
C TYR A 254 -10.60 6.19 -20.97
N ARG A 255 -10.59 5.03 -20.29
CA ARG A 255 -10.40 3.72 -20.95
C ARG A 255 -11.60 3.33 -21.81
N ARG A 256 -12.80 3.54 -21.28
CA ARG A 256 -14.08 3.24 -21.95
C ARG A 256 -14.27 4.01 -23.26
N LEU A 257 -13.77 5.23 -23.32
CA LEU A 257 -13.82 6.07 -24.52
C LEU A 257 -12.67 5.82 -25.51
N GLY A 258 -11.75 4.88 -25.22
CA GLY A 258 -10.65 4.55 -26.13
C GLY A 258 -9.62 5.68 -26.28
N LEU A 259 -9.42 6.51 -25.26
CA LEU A 259 -8.58 7.72 -25.34
C LEU A 259 -7.07 7.47 -25.15
N GLN A 260 -6.64 6.20 -25.10
CA GLN A 260 -5.25 5.81 -24.84
C GLN A 260 -4.24 6.41 -25.84
N ALA A 261 -4.65 6.57 -27.09
CA ALA A 261 -3.82 7.18 -28.14
C ALA A 261 -3.48 8.66 -27.86
N GLN A 262 -4.21 9.34 -26.97
CA GLN A 262 -3.98 10.75 -26.63
C GLN A 262 -2.91 10.95 -25.55
N GLY A 263 -2.39 9.86 -24.98
CA GLY A 263 -1.42 9.85 -23.88
C GLY A 263 -2.05 9.55 -22.52
N PRO A 264 -1.24 9.27 -21.50
CA PRO A 264 -1.72 8.79 -20.20
C PRO A 264 -2.34 9.90 -19.35
N ILE A 265 -3.36 9.53 -18.56
CA ILE A 265 -3.85 10.32 -17.42
C ILE A 265 -3.34 9.64 -16.15
N ASN A 266 -2.45 10.31 -15.42
CA ASN A 266 -1.85 9.75 -14.22
C ASN A 266 -2.73 10.04 -12.99
N VAL A 267 -3.16 8.97 -12.33
CA VAL A 267 -3.92 9.04 -11.08
C VAL A 267 -2.97 9.01 -9.89
N SER A 268 -2.94 10.09 -9.11
CA SER A 268 -2.25 10.12 -7.81
C SER A 268 -2.98 9.22 -6.81
N GLY A 269 -2.25 8.50 -5.95
CA GLY A 269 -2.86 7.74 -4.87
C GLY A 269 -3.27 8.67 -3.74
N TRP A 270 -4.50 8.54 -3.23
CA TRP A 270 -4.98 9.29 -2.06
C TRP A 270 -4.41 8.72 -0.77
N TYR A 271 -3.92 9.60 0.13
CA TYR A 271 -3.44 9.18 1.45
C TYR A 271 -4.59 8.63 2.33
N ILE A 272 -4.22 7.90 3.39
CA ILE A 272 -5.17 7.32 4.34
C ILE A 272 -5.31 8.27 5.54
N PRO A 273 -6.49 8.89 5.79
CA PRO A 273 -6.73 9.73 6.96
C PRO A 273 -6.49 8.99 8.27
N ASP A 274 -6.04 9.75 9.28
CA ASP A 274 -5.71 9.21 10.59
C ASP A 274 -6.90 8.54 11.29
N LEU A 275 -8.14 9.01 11.03
CA LEU A 275 -9.37 8.38 11.49
C LEU A 275 -9.46 6.90 11.06
N VAL A 276 -9.15 6.60 9.80
CA VAL A 276 -9.20 5.22 9.26
C VAL A 276 -8.12 4.36 9.91
N ARG A 277 -6.91 4.92 10.05
CA ARG A 277 -5.79 4.26 10.74
C ARG A 277 -6.13 3.93 12.20
N LYS A 278 -6.66 4.90 12.94
CA LYS A 278 -7.12 4.73 14.33
C LYS A 278 -8.16 3.62 14.43
N ARG A 279 -9.15 3.60 13.54
CA ARG A 279 -10.19 2.54 13.49
C ARG A 279 -9.61 1.16 13.28
N LEU A 280 -8.64 1.00 12.37
CA LEU A 280 -7.97 -0.29 12.15
C LEU A 280 -7.26 -0.76 13.43
N LEU A 281 -6.47 0.11 14.04
CA LEU A 281 -5.73 -0.21 15.26
C LEU A 281 -6.66 -0.51 16.44
N SER A 282 -7.73 0.28 16.64
CA SER A 282 -8.69 0.07 17.72
C SER A 282 -9.56 -1.19 17.51
N SER A 283 -9.70 -1.65 16.28
CA SER A 283 -10.36 -2.92 15.94
C SER A 283 -9.43 -4.14 16.06
N GLY A 284 -8.23 -3.98 16.62
CA GLY A 284 -7.30 -5.08 16.90
C GLY A 284 -6.34 -5.45 15.77
N PHE A 285 -6.26 -4.65 14.69
CA PHE A 285 -5.25 -4.89 13.66
C PHE A 285 -3.84 -4.63 14.19
N CYS A 286 -2.92 -5.55 13.89
CA CYS A 286 -1.50 -5.38 14.17
C CYS A 286 -0.90 -4.17 13.41
N PRO A 287 -0.10 -3.29 14.06
CA PRO A 287 0.56 -2.16 13.42
C PRO A 287 1.37 -2.51 12.17
N ARG A 288 2.05 -3.67 12.17
CA ARG A 288 2.77 -4.18 10.99
C ARG A 288 1.84 -4.47 9.82
N VAL A 289 0.64 -4.99 10.11
CA VAL A 289 -0.36 -5.30 9.08
C VAL A 289 -0.90 -4.02 8.47
N VAL A 290 -1.23 -3.03 9.30
CA VAL A 290 -1.66 -1.70 8.84
C VAL A 290 -0.58 -1.06 7.96
N TYR A 291 0.69 -1.10 8.39
CA TYR A 291 1.82 -0.60 7.60
C TYR A 291 1.93 -1.31 6.25
N ARG A 292 1.98 -2.65 6.22
CA ARG A 292 2.09 -3.43 4.98
C ARG A 292 0.97 -3.10 3.99
N LEU A 293 -0.26 -2.99 4.49
CA LEU A 293 -1.41 -2.70 3.65
C LEU A 293 -1.42 -1.28 3.12
N SER A 294 -0.89 -0.30 3.87
CA SER A 294 -0.75 1.07 3.34
C SER A 294 0.13 1.14 2.09
N MET A 295 0.97 0.12 1.85
CA MET A 295 1.80 0.02 0.65
C MET A 295 1.07 -0.61 -0.56
N THR A 296 -0.03 -1.34 -0.35
CA THR A 296 -0.74 -2.08 -1.41
C THR A 296 -2.18 -1.62 -1.60
N MET A 297 -2.86 -1.25 -0.51
CA MET A 297 -4.20 -0.69 -0.46
C MET A 297 -4.13 0.83 -0.39
N LYS A 298 -5.11 1.49 -0.99
CA LYS A 298 -5.27 2.94 -0.94
C LYS A 298 -6.41 3.26 0.04
N LEU A 299 -6.97 4.46 -0.12
CA LEU A 299 -7.95 5.04 0.77
C LEU A 299 -9.26 4.24 0.87
N VAL A 300 -9.89 3.83 -0.24
CA VAL A 300 -11.21 3.16 -0.22
C VAL A 300 -11.10 1.79 0.43
N GLY A 301 -10.07 1.04 0.05
CA GLY A 301 -9.78 -0.27 0.59
C GLY A 301 -9.53 -0.19 2.09
N ALA A 302 -8.64 0.71 2.54
CA ALA A 302 -8.37 0.90 3.96
C ALA A 302 -9.61 1.30 4.78
N TYR A 303 -10.48 2.15 4.21
CA TYR A 303 -11.75 2.50 4.84
C TYR A 303 -12.67 1.28 4.98
N LEU A 304 -12.86 0.50 3.91
CA LEU A 304 -13.67 -0.72 3.96
C LEU A 304 -13.11 -1.74 4.95
N SER A 305 -11.78 -1.92 4.98
CA SER A 305 -11.11 -2.75 5.98
C SER A 305 -11.43 -2.32 7.40
N SER A 306 -11.50 -1.01 7.65
CA SER A 306 -11.79 -0.46 8.98
C SER A 306 -13.20 -0.80 9.46
N LEU A 307 -14.12 -1.17 8.56
CA LEU A 307 -15.47 -1.61 8.88
C LEU A 307 -15.56 -3.11 9.20
N LEU A 308 -14.56 -3.92 8.84
CA LEU A 308 -14.63 -5.37 9.00
C LEU A 308 -14.32 -5.80 10.44
N HIS A 309 -15.13 -6.74 10.96
CA HIS A 309 -14.73 -7.53 12.13
C HIS A 309 -13.48 -8.32 11.79
N PHE A 310 -12.32 -7.88 12.29
CA PHE A 310 -11.20 -8.80 12.36
C PHE A 310 -11.58 -9.89 13.36
N PRO A 311 -11.57 -11.18 12.98
CA PRO A 311 -11.94 -12.22 13.92
C PRO A 311 -11.08 -12.03 15.17
N PRO A 312 -11.66 -12.03 16.39
CA PRO A 312 -10.85 -12.10 17.58
C PRO A 312 -9.97 -13.31 17.36
N GLU A 313 -8.66 -13.12 17.44
CA GLU A 313 -7.71 -14.20 17.34
C GLU A 313 -8.30 -15.40 18.10
N VAL A 314 -8.57 -16.50 17.40
CA VAL A 314 -8.80 -17.80 18.05
C VAL A 314 -7.71 -17.87 19.11
N PRO A 315 -8.01 -17.95 20.41
CA PRO A 315 -7.19 -17.44 21.50
C PRO A 315 -5.72 -17.86 21.39
N SER A 316 -4.98 -17.15 20.54
CA SER A 316 -3.54 -17.15 20.54
C SER A 316 -3.23 -16.22 21.68
N SER A 317 -2.56 -16.76 22.67
CA SER A 317 -2.14 -16.08 23.90
C SER A 317 -1.18 -14.91 23.66
N VAL A 318 -1.16 -14.30 22.47
CA VAL A 318 -0.09 -13.41 22.03
C VAL A 318 -0.66 -12.07 21.58
N SER A 319 -0.56 -11.10 22.49
CA SER A 319 -0.96 -9.72 22.28
C SER A 319 -0.19 -9.06 21.11
N HIS A 320 -0.90 -8.28 20.29
CA HIS A 320 -0.29 -7.39 19.30
C HIS A 320 0.19 -6.03 19.87
N VAL A 321 0.12 -5.83 21.18
CA VAL A 321 0.52 -4.57 21.85
C VAL A 321 1.99 -4.22 21.62
N ASP A 322 2.87 -5.23 21.56
CA ASP A 322 4.32 -5.02 21.35
C ASP A 322 4.73 -4.97 19.87
N CYS A 323 3.77 -5.09 18.94
CA CYS A 323 4.04 -5.01 17.51
C CYS A 323 4.41 -3.58 17.07
N THR A 324 5.34 -3.48 16.14
CA THR A 324 5.76 -2.21 15.52
C THR A 324 5.39 -2.19 14.05
N MET A 325 5.54 -1.03 13.38
CA MET A 325 5.31 -0.91 11.93
C MET A 325 6.29 -1.78 11.11
N SER A 326 7.48 -2.04 11.63
CA SER A 326 8.49 -2.87 10.99
C SER A 326 8.41 -4.35 11.37
N ARG A 327 7.77 -4.72 12.49
CA ARG A 327 7.75 -6.12 12.97
C ARG A 327 6.47 -6.51 13.69
N CYS A 328 5.90 -7.66 13.29
CA CYS A 328 4.87 -8.36 14.04
C CYS A 328 5.52 -9.33 15.04
N HIS A 329 5.33 -9.12 16.33
CA HIS A 329 5.87 -10.00 17.38
C HIS A 329 5.01 -11.24 17.62
N ALA A 330 3.70 -11.17 17.35
CA ALA A 330 2.80 -12.30 17.58
C ALA A 330 2.97 -13.45 16.57
N ASP A 331 3.34 -13.13 15.33
CA ASP A 331 3.64 -14.16 14.30
C ASP A 331 5.05 -14.74 14.45
N TYR A 332 5.88 -14.18 15.35
CA TYR A 332 7.28 -14.55 15.51
C TYR A 332 7.41 -15.70 16.52
N MET A 333 7.68 -16.91 16.01
CA MET A 333 7.84 -18.12 16.85
C MET A 333 9.15 -18.06 17.64
N VAL A 334 9.08 -17.78 18.94
CA VAL A 334 10.23 -17.86 19.86
C VAL A 334 10.73 -19.32 19.95
N ASP A 335 12.04 -19.52 19.98
CA ASP A 335 12.61 -20.86 20.10
C ASP A 335 12.20 -21.54 21.41
N GLY A 336 11.78 -22.81 21.31
CA GLY A 336 11.35 -23.60 22.47
C GLY A 336 9.93 -23.34 22.97
N SER A 337 9.18 -22.40 22.37
CA SER A 337 7.81 -22.05 22.80
C SER A 337 6.72 -22.46 21.81
N TYR A 338 7.02 -23.37 20.86
CA TYR A 338 6.08 -23.76 19.83
C TYR A 338 5.00 -24.72 20.39
N ILE A 339 3.73 -24.30 20.32
CA ILE A 339 2.60 -25.07 20.81
C ILE A 339 1.94 -25.82 19.64
N ARG A 340 1.93 -27.15 19.73
CA ARG A 340 1.20 -28.02 18.81
C ARG A 340 -0.28 -28.06 19.19
N SER A 341 -1.16 -28.11 18.20
CA SER A 341 -2.60 -28.08 18.42
C SER A 341 -3.29 -29.36 17.94
N HIS A 342 -4.23 -29.86 18.73
CA HIS A 342 -5.20 -30.85 18.27
C HIS A 342 -6.17 -30.22 17.25
N ALA A 343 -6.87 -31.07 16.50
CA ALA A 343 -7.89 -30.64 15.53
C ALA A 343 -9.12 -30.04 16.24
N GLU A 344 -9.42 -30.53 17.44
CA GLU A 344 -10.56 -30.12 18.27
C GLU A 344 -10.08 -29.77 19.68
N THR A 345 -10.67 -28.74 20.27
CA THR A 345 -10.42 -28.33 21.66
C THR A 345 -10.81 -29.47 22.61
N GLY A 346 -9.92 -29.82 23.54
CA GLY A 346 -10.17 -30.89 24.53
C GLY A 346 -9.83 -32.30 24.07
N CYS A 347 -9.36 -32.49 22.83
CA CYS A 347 -8.81 -33.77 22.38
C CYS A 347 -7.45 -34.06 23.05
N SER A 348 -7.19 -35.33 23.39
CA SER A 348 -5.95 -35.81 24.03
C SER A 348 -5.36 -37.02 23.30
N CYS A 349 -5.61 -37.14 21.99
CA CYS A 349 -5.16 -38.29 21.21
C CYS A 349 -3.63 -38.39 21.08
N GLU A 350 -3.16 -39.58 20.74
CA GLU A 350 -1.73 -39.87 20.55
C GLU A 350 -1.12 -39.10 19.37
N VAL A 351 0.19 -38.91 19.43
CA VAL A 351 1.01 -38.36 18.34
C VAL A 351 1.44 -39.50 17.42
N MET A 352 1.45 -39.23 16.11
CA MET A 352 1.89 -40.17 15.08
C MET A 352 2.86 -39.46 14.12
N PRO A 353 4.01 -40.09 13.87
CA PRO A 353 4.10 -41.01 12.76
C PRO A 353 4.55 -42.38 13.26
N GLU A 354 4.44 -43.38 12.39
CA GLU A 354 5.16 -44.63 12.61
C GLU A 354 6.62 -44.44 12.16
N PHE A 355 7.57 -45.08 12.85
CA PHE A 355 8.99 -45.11 12.46
C PHE A 355 9.19 -45.48 10.99
N GLU A 356 8.34 -46.36 10.47
CA GLU A 356 8.32 -46.78 9.08
C GLU A 356 7.92 -45.66 8.11
N THR A 357 7.01 -44.75 8.48
CA THR A 357 6.66 -43.58 7.65
C THR A 357 7.89 -42.70 7.40
N SER A 358 8.66 -42.41 8.45
CA SER A 358 9.87 -41.58 8.35
C SER A 358 10.94 -42.22 7.46
N LYS A 359 11.15 -43.55 7.55
CA LYS A 359 12.08 -44.25 6.66
C LYS A 359 11.68 -44.18 5.19
N HIS A 360 10.40 -44.37 4.88
CA HIS A 360 9.92 -44.32 3.50
C HIS A 360 10.03 -42.91 2.91
N VAL A 361 9.72 -41.87 3.69
CA VAL A 361 9.97 -40.47 3.31
C VAL A 361 11.44 -40.26 2.95
N GLN A 362 12.36 -40.68 3.82
CA GLN A 362 13.80 -40.55 3.58
C GLN A 362 14.26 -41.30 2.33
N LYS A 363 13.76 -42.53 2.11
CA LYS A 363 14.09 -43.35 0.92
C LYS A 363 13.68 -42.66 -0.38
N ILE A 364 12.51 -42.03 -0.42
CA ILE A 364 12.02 -41.30 -1.61
C ILE A 364 12.86 -40.03 -1.83
N LEU A 365 13.18 -39.29 -0.77
CA LEU A 365 14.05 -38.11 -0.86
C LEU A 365 15.47 -38.46 -1.33
N GLN A 366 16.03 -39.59 -0.91
CA GLN A 366 17.32 -40.11 -1.40
C GLN A 366 17.32 -40.37 -2.91
N GLN A 367 16.16 -40.67 -3.49
CA GLN A 367 15.97 -40.84 -4.94
C GLN A 367 15.76 -39.50 -5.66
N GLY A 368 15.77 -38.39 -4.92
CA GLY A 368 15.49 -37.05 -5.41
C GLY A 368 14.02 -36.81 -5.76
N GLU A 369 13.11 -37.63 -5.24
CA GLU A 369 11.67 -37.59 -5.52
C GLU A 369 10.90 -36.90 -4.38
N ILE A 370 9.64 -36.51 -4.64
CA ILE A 370 8.78 -35.86 -3.63
C ILE A 370 7.90 -36.91 -2.96
N PRO A 371 8.00 -37.10 -1.62
CA PRO A 371 7.17 -38.05 -0.89
C PRO A 371 5.75 -37.48 -0.68
N VAL A 372 4.73 -38.30 -0.93
CA VAL A 372 3.32 -37.95 -0.71
C VAL A 372 2.65 -38.99 0.17
N LEU A 373 1.59 -38.59 0.87
CA LEU A 373 0.99 -39.32 1.97
C LEU A 373 -0.42 -39.77 1.61
N ARG A 374 -0.79 -40.99 2.02
CA ARG A 374 -2.16 -41.50 1.94
C ARG A 374 -2.57 -42.09 3.28
N VAL A 375 -3.73 -41.66 3.78
CA VAL A 375 -4.36 -42.26 4.96
C VAL A 375 -5.20 -43.45 4.49
N LYS A 376 -4.78 -44.68 4.82
CA LYS A 376 -5.54 -45.91 4.58
C LYS A 376 -6.38 -46.23 5.80
N LYS A 377 -7.68 -46.00 5.69
CA LYS A 377 -8.67 -46.27 6.73
C LYS A 377 -9.61 -47.39 6.27
N ALA A 378 -9.81 -48.40 7.11
CA ALA A 378 -10.85 -49.40 6.86
C ALA A 378 -12.24 -48.78 7.11
N PRO A 379 -13.29 -49.20 6.39
CA PRO A 379 -14.66 -48.75 6.67
C PRO A 379 -14.99 -48.94 8.15
N ASN A 380 -15.47 -47.89 8.82
CA ASN A 380 -15.90 -47.88 10.22
C ASN A 380 -14.81 -48.08 11.30
N SER A 381 -13.51 -48.15 10.97
CA SER A 381 -12.43 -48.17 11.98
C SER A 381 -11.92 -46.76 12.27
N GLN A 382 -11.60 -46.43 13.53
CA GLN A 382 -10.82 -45.23 13.84
C GLN A 382 -9.31 -45.42 13.65
N GLU A 383 -8.87 -46.66 13.47
CA GLU A 383 -7.48 -46.95 13.11
C GLU A 383 -7.25 -46.74 11.62
N PHE A 384 -6.09 -46.18 11.31
CA PHE A 384 -5.63 -45.96 9.95
C PHE A 384 -4.12 -46.20 9.88
N LYS A 385 -3.64 -46.52 8.69
CA LYS A 385 -2.21 -46.61 8.38
C LYS A 385 -1.81 -45.49 7.44
N ILE A 386 -0.59 -44.98 7.59
CA ILE A 386 -0.03 -43.99 6.68
C ILE A 386 0.82 -44.71 5.63
N GLU A 387 0.39 -44.63 4.38
CA GLU A 387 1.17 -45.06 3.23
C GLU A 387 1.93 -43.86 2.67
N VAL A 388 3.23 -44.04 2.39
CA VAL A 388 4.09 -43.04 1.74
C VAL A 388 4.35 -43.48 0.30
N LEU A 389 4.09 -42.60 -0.65
CA LEU A 389 4.19 -42.84 -2.09
C LEU A 389 5.09 -41.80 -2.73
N SER A 390 5.56 -42.07 -3.95
CA SER A 390 6.28 -41.10 -4.76
C SER A 390 5.32 -40.27 -5.62
N SER A 391 5.59 -38.97 -5.73
CA SER A 391 4.88 -38.06 -6.64
C SER A 391 5.03 -38.41 -8.13
N ARG A 392 6.07 -39.16 -8.54
CA ARG A 392 6.30 -39.52 -9.95
C ARG A 392 5.09 -40.20 -10.60
N ASN A 393 4.37 -40.99 -9.81
CA ASN A 393 3.24 -41.80 -10.27
C ASN A 393 1.93 -41.45 -9.54
N THR A 394 1.95 -40.43 -8.67
CA THR A 394 0.84 -40.15 -7.74
C THR A 394 0.53 -38.67 -7.74
N SER A 395 -0.67 -38.31 -8.21
CA SER A 395 -1.22 -36.97 -8.04
C SER A 395 -1.50 -36.68 -6.56
N TYR A 396 -1.33 -35.44 -6.12
CA TYR A 396 -1.50 -35.07 -4.72
C TYR A 396 -1.97 -33.62 -4.57
N VAL A 397 -2.58 -33.35 -3.41
CA VAL A 397 -2.87 -32.01 -2.92
C VAL A 397 -1.73 -31.57 -2.00
N ALA A 398 -1.08 -30.44 -2.28
CA ALA A 398 -0.12 -29.85 -1.34
C ALA A 398 -0.86 -29.00 -0.31
N ILE A 399 -0.64 -29.27 0.98
CA ILE A 399 -1.23 -28.49 2.06
C ILE A 399 -0.28 -27.35 2.41
N SER A 400 -0.76 -26.12 2.20
CA SER A 400 -0.06 -24.88 2.53
C SER A 400 -0.62 -24.33 3.85
N HIS A 401 0.10 -24.52 4.95
CA HIS A 401 -0.41 -24.18 6.28
C HIS A 401 0.40 -23.12 7.02
N VAL A 402 -0.23 -22.49 7.99
CA VAL A 402 0.42 -21.53 8.88
C VAL A 402 0.92 -22.26 10.13
N TRP A 403 2.24 -22.33 10.33
CA TRP A 403 2.83 -23.05 11.47
C TRP A 403 2.32 -22.54 12.81
N SER A 404 2.12 -21.24 12.99
CA SER A 404 1.60 -20.67 14.25
C SER A 404 0.19 -21.15 14.60
N ASP A 405 -0.50 -21.89 13.73
CA ASP A 405 -1.78 -22.52 14.01
C ASP A 405 -1.62 -23.94 14.61
N GLY A 406 -0.39 -24.39 14.85
CA GLY A 406 -0.09 -25.59 15.63
C GLY A 406 0.03 -26.89 14.84
N LEU A 407 0.06 -26.82 13.49
CA LEU A 407 0.24 -27.97 12.60
C LEU A 407 1.70 -28.28 12.23
N GLY A 408 2.65 -27.39 12.49
CA GLY A 408 4.09 -27.65 12.42
C GLY A 408 4.63 -28.48 13.60
N ASN A 409 5.87 -28.96 13.49
CA ASN A 409 6.60 -29.63 14.56
C ASN A 409 8.13 -29.46 14.36
N PRO A 410 8.82 -28.64 15.18
CA PRO A 410 10.25 -28.37 15.00
C PRO A 410 11.17 -29.53 15.43
N ASP A 411 10.65 -30.47 16.23
CA ASP A 411 11.47 -31.48 16.92
C ASP A 411 11.35 -32.87 16.29
N ALA A 412 10.22 -33.16 15.64
CA ALA A 412 10.00 -34.45 14.98
C ALA A 412 8.98 -34.35 13.83
N ASN A 413 9.00 -35.30 12.90
CA ASN A 413 8.08 -35.34 11.76
C ASN A 413 6.73 -35.95 12.15
N GLU A 414 6.00 -35.32 13.07
CA GLU A 414 4.81 -35.89 13.72
C GLU A 414 3.63 -34.93 13.85
N LEU A 415 2.43 -35.50 13.79
CA LEU A 415 1.14 -34.85 13.98
C LEU A 415 0.26 -35.65 14.94
N PHE A 416 -0.66 -34.99 15.64
CA PHE A 416 -1.68 -35.69 16.42
C PHE A 416 -2.61 -36.51 15.52
N LYS A 417 -3.07 -37.68 16.00
CA LYS A 417 -3.97 -38.58 15.28
C LYS A 417 -5.23 -37.88 14.73
N CYS A 418 -5.81 -36.97 15.50
CA CYS A 418 -6.96 -36.17 15.07
C CYS A 418 -6.64 -35.25 13.87
N GLN A 419 -5.42 -34.72 13.78
CA GLN A 419 -5.01 -33.88 12.65
C GLN A 419 -4.87 -34.72 11.38
N TRP A 420 -4.32 -35.93 11.46
CA TRP A 420 -4.28 -36.84 10.31
C TRP A 420 -5.68 -37.12 9.75
N LEU A 421 -6.64 -37.44 10.62
CA LEU A 421 -8.02 -37.64 10.21
C LEU A 421 -8.63 -36.37 9.61
N ARG A 422 -8.40 -35.21 10.24
CA ARG A 422 -8.89 -33.92 9.73
C ARG A 422 -8.33 -33.62 8.34
N LEU A 423 -7.01 -33.71 8.15
CA LEU A 423 -6.36 -33.45 6.86
C LEU A 423 -6.88 -34.41 5.78
N HIS A 424 -7.03 -35.69 6.10
CA HIS A 424 -7.64 -36.66 5.20
C HIS A 424 -9.05 -36.25 4.76
N HIS A 425 -9.94 -35.89 5.69
CA HIS A 425 -11.31 -35.47 5.35
C HIS A 425 -11.32 -34.20 4.51
N LEU A 426 -10.46 -33.22 4.81
CA LEU A 426 -10.36 -31.99 4.03
C LEU A 426 -9.95 -32.27 2.58
N VAL A 427 -8.89 -33.05 2.39
CA VAL A 427 -8.40 -33.42 1.06
C VAL A 427 -9.42 -34.28 0.31
N ASP A 428 -10.04 -35.25 0.98
CA ASP A 428 -11.04 -36.15 0.41
C ASP A 428 -12.29 -35.38 -0.05
N ASN A 429 -12.78 -34.43 0.75
CA ASN A 429 -13.88 -33.54 0.36
C ASN A 429 -13.51 -32.69 -0.86
N LEU A 430 -12.35 -32.04 -0.83
CA LEU A 430 -11.89 -31.17 -1.92
C LEU A 430 -11.79 -31.95 -3.26
N VAL A 431 -11.23 -33.16 -3.22
CA VAL A 431 -11.08 -34.02 -4.41
C VAL A 431 -12.46 -34.45 -4.95
N ARG A 432 -13.39 -34.81 -4.06
CA ARG A 432 -14.77 -35.17 -4.44
C ARG A 432 -15.53 -34.00 -5.06
N GLU A 433 -15.51 -32.83 -4.42
CA GLU A 433 -16.19 -31.62 -4.90
C GLU A 433 -15.62 -31.17 -6.25
N SER A 434 -14.32 -31.34 -6.45
CA SER A 434 -13.63 -31.05 -7.72
C SER A 434 -13.83 -32.13 -8.80
N LYS A 435 -14.60 -33.20 -8.51
CA LYS A 435 -14.89 -34.34 -9.41
C LYS A 435 -13.63 -34.98 -10.01
N LEU A 436 -12.52 -35.02 -9.25
CA LEU A 436 -11.28 -35.60 -9.74
C LEU A 436 -11.28 -37.13 -9.57
N PRO A 437 -10.73 -37.89 -10.54
CA PRO A 437 -10.70 -39.36 -10.52
C PRO A 437 -9.66 -39.97 -9.56
N THR A 438 -9.12 -39.19 -8.61
CA THR A 438 -7.87 -39.51 -7.87
C THR A 438 -8.10 -39.94 -6.43
N SER A 439 -7.11 -40.66 -5.86
CA SER A 439 -7.04 -40.96 -4.42
C SER A 439 -6.77 -39.70 -3.59
N SER A 440 -7.25 -39.67 -2.35
CA SER A 440 -7.08 -38.58 -1.37
C SER A 440 -5.66 -38.54 -0.79
N THR A 441 -4.67 -38.36 -1.67
CA THR A 441 -3.24 -38.23 -1.38
C THR A 441 -2.84 -36.78 -1.21
N PHE A 442 -1.95 -36.51 -0.26
CA PHE A 442 -1.51 -35.14 0.03
C PHE A 442 -0.05 -35.04 0.45
N TRP A 443 0.48 -33.83 0.35
CA TRP A 443 1.81 -33.46 0.84
C TRP A 443 1.65 -32.43 1.96
N ILE A 444 2.44 -32.53 3.02
CA ILE A 444 2.55 -31.50 4.07
C ILE A 444 4.00 -31.45 4.57
N ASP A 445 4.52 -30.24 4.71
CA ASP A 445 5.93 -29.98 5.05
C ASP A 445 6.36 -30.67 6.36
N THR A 446 5.48 -30.70 7.35
CA THR A 446 5.73 -31.21 8.70
C THR A 446 6.13 -32.68 8.70
N ILE A 447 5.64 -33.45 7.73
CA ILE A 447 5.94 -34.87 7.58
C ILE A 447 6.98 -35.10 6.48
N CYS A 448 6.83 -34.39 5.35
CA CYS A 448 7.61 -34.64 4.14
C CYS A 448 8.99 -33.95 4.13
N VAL A 449 9.24 -33.01 5.04
CA VAL A 449 10.54 -32.32 5.20
C VAL A 449 11.21 -32.81 6.48
N PRO A 450 12.28 -33.63 6.42
CA PRO A 450 12.93 -34.18 7.60
C PRO A 450 13.36 -33.10 8.61
N VAL A 451 13.20 -33.41 9.90
CA VAL A 451 13.81 -32.59 10.96
C VAL A 451 15.31 -32.88 11.00
N GLY A 452 16.13 -31.84 10.93
CA GLY A 452 17.60 -31.94 10.87
C GLY A 452 18.27 -32.32 12.20
N ARG A 453 17.55 -32.89 13.17
CA ARG A 453 18.05 -33.31 14.50
C ARG A 453 17.73 -34.80 14.73
N GLY A 454 18.60 -35.55 15.41
CA GLY A 454 18.37 -36.96 15.80
C GLY A 454 19.60 -37.87 15.78
N ARG A 455 19.41 -39.20 15.95
CA ARG A 455 20.51 -40.20 16.00
C ARG A 455 21.38 -40.25 14.73
N ASP A 456 20.85 -39.86 13.57
CA ASP A 456 21.56 -39.77 12.29
C ASP A 456 21.45 -38.34 11.73
N THR A 457 22.12 -37.40 12.41
CA THR A 457 21.96 -35.96 12.17
C THR A 457 22.48 -35.55 10.79
N SER A 458 23.55 -36.17 10.28
CA SER A 458 24.15 -35.81 8.98
C SER A 458 23.23 -36.14 7.80
N LEU A 459 22.73 -37.38 7.70
CA LEU A 459 21.85 -37.79 6.61
C LEU A 459 20.53 -37.00 6.65
N ARG A 460 19.95 -36.82 7.84
CA ARG A 460 18.70 -36.06 7.97
C ARG A 460 18.86 -34.60 7.56
N LYS A 461 20.01 -33.98 7.86
CA LYS A 461 20.31 -32.62 7.43
C LYS A 461 20.40 -32.53 5.91
N GLU A 462 21.12 -33.46 5.27
CA GLU A 462 21.21 -33.53 3.80
C GLU A 462 19.83 -33.71 3.16
N LEU A 463 19.00 -34.63 3.67
CA LEU A 463 17.66 -34.87 3.14
C LEU A 463 16.70 -33.71 3.39
N ARG A 464 16.87 -32.96 4.49
CA ARG A 464 16.17 -31.70 4.72
C ARG A 464 16.54 -30.67 3.67
N ASP A 465 17.83 -30.54 3.37
CA ASP A 465 18.31 -29.58 2.37
C ASP A 465 17.77 -29.92 0.97
N VAL A 466 17.75 -31.21 0.62
CA VAL A 466 17.12 -31.74 -0.61
C VAL A 466 15.63 -31.41 -0.64
N ALA A 467 14.90 -31.64 0.45
CA ALA A 467 13.46 -31.35 0.51
C ALA A 467 13.17 -29.84 0.36
N ILE A 468 13.97 -28.97 1.00
CA ILE A 468 13.85 -27.52 0.89
C ILE A 468 14.17 -27.05 -0.55
N GLU A 469 15.23 -27.57 -1.18
CA GLU A 469 15.57 -27.24 -2.57
C GLU A 469 14.45 -27.66 -3.54
N ARG A 470 13.71 -28.74 -3.21
CA ARG A 470 12.55 -29.24 -3.95
C ARG A 470 11.23 -28.55 -3.61
N MET A 471 11.20 -27.57 -2.70
CA MET A 471 9.94 -26.90 -2.34
C MET A 471 9.25 -26.32 -3.57
N ARG A 472 10.00 -25.69 -4.49
CA ARG A 472 9.43 -25.12 -5.72
C ARG A 472 8.68 -26.15 -6.53
N ASP A 473 9.34 -27.28 -6.79
CA ASP A 473 8.79 -28.39 -7.55
C ASP A 473 7.58 -28.98 -6.83
N THR A 474 7.62 -29.06 -5.49
CA THR A 474 6.55 -29.64 -4.67
C THR A 474 5.22 -28.92 -4.87
N TYR A 475 5.20 -27.59 -4.83
CA TYR A 475 3.94 -26.84 -5.00
C TYR A 475 3.58 -26.66 -6.48
N ARG A 476 4.58 -26.58 -7.37
CA ARG A 476 4.35 -26.46 -8.82
C ARG A 476 3.76 -27.73 -9.43
N GLN A 477 4.20 -28.90 -8.97
CA GLN A 477 3.73 -30.21 -9.47
C GLN A 477 2.48 -30.71 -8.75
N ALA A 478 2.08 -30.05 -7.65
CA ALA A 478 0.84 -30.38 -6.96
C ALA A 478 -0.35 -30.13 -7.88
N ARG A 479 -1.33 -31.05 -7.84
CA ARG A 479 -2.57 -30.86 -8.62
C ARG A 479 -3.38 -29.69 -8.10
N MET A 480 -3.35 -29.49 -6.78
CA MET A 480 -4.01 -28.41 -6.05
C MET A 480 -3.15 -28.03 -4.85
N VAL A 481 -3.18 -26.76 -4.47
CA VAL A 481 -2.68 -26.27 -3.20
C VAL A 481 -3.86 -25.89 -2.31
N LEU A 482 -3.93 -26.47 -1.11
CA LEU A 482 -4.95 -26.19 -0.12
C LEU A 482 -4.39 -25.30 0.99
N ILE A 483 -4.88 -24.07 1.10
CA ILE A 483 -4.50 -23.10 2.13
C ILE A 483 -5.25 -23.41 3.43
N LEU A 484 -4.49 -23.60 4.51
CA LEU A 484 -4.95 -23.71 5.89
C LEU A 484 -4.34 -22.58 6.75
N ASP A 485 -5.06 -21.47 6.83
CA ASP A 485 -4.90 -20.37 7.80
C ASP A 485 -6.11 -20.12 8.72
N SER A 486 -5.94 -20.27 10.04
CA SER A 486 -6.99 -20.16 11.07
C SER A 486 -7.79 -18.87 11.02
N SER A 487 -7.24 -17.78 10.48
CA SER A 487 -7.96 -16.51 10.28
C SER A 487 -9.07 -16.60 9.22
N LEU A 488 -9.06 -17.63 8.37
CA LEU A 488 -10.07 -17.90 7.34
C LEU A 488 -11.16 -18.89 7.80
N TRP A 489 -10.93 -19.66 8.88
CA TRP A 489 -11.92 -20.63 9.39
C TRP A 489 -13.27 -20.01 9.79
N PRO A 490 -13.34 -18.79 10.36
CA PRO A 490 -14.63 -18.21 10.74
C PRO A 490 -15.49 -17.81 9.55
N LEU A 491 -14.89 -17.67 8.35
CA LEU A 491 -15.56 -17.16 7.16
C LEU A 491 -16.52 -18.22 6.59
N THR A 492 -17.64 -17.79 6.04
CA THR A 492 -18.66 -18.68 5.45
C THR A 492 -18.86 -18.37 3.97
N SER A 493 -19.50 -19.30 3.27
CA SER A 493 -19.85 -19.15 1.85
C SER A 493 -20.91 -18.07 1.58
N ASP A 494 -21.64 -17.62 2.60
CA ASP A 494 -22.61 -16.51 2.51
C ASP A 494 -21.95 -15.12 2.34
N MET A 495 -20.64 -15.05 2.58
CA MET A 495 -19.85 -13.82 2.47
C MET A 495 -19.71 -13.38 1.00
N THR A 496 -19.69 -12.07 0.75
CA THR A 496 -19.42 -11.55 -0.60
C THR A 496 -17.98 -11.81 -1.03
N ASP A 497 -17.77 -12.03 -2.33
CA ASP A 497 -16.44 -12.22 -2.94
C ASP A 497 -15.47 -11.07 -2.57
N LEU A 498 -15.96 -9.82 -2.51
CA LEU A 498 -15.19 -8.65 -2.13
C LEU A 498 -14.78 -8.65 -0.66
N GLU A 499 -15.70 -8.98 0.24
CA GLU A 499 -15.40 -9.07 1.67
C GLU A 499 -14.39 -10.18 1.95
N PHE A 500 -14.55 -11.34 1.31
CA PHE A 500 -13.58 -12.43 1.38
C PHE A 500 -12.20 -11.98 0.88
N ALA A 501 -12.12 -11.28 -0.26
CA ALA A 501 -10.85 -10.80 -0.82
C ALA A 501 -10.09 -9.84 0.13
N PHE A 502 -10.81 -8.92 0.80
CA PHE A 502 -10.21 -8.08 1.83
C PHE A 502 -9.71 -8.93 3.02
N ARG A 503 -10.55 -9.81 3.57
CA ARG A 503 -10.17 -10.66 4.71
C ARG A 503 -8.98 -11.58 4.39
N PHE A 504 -8.96 -12.15 3.19
CA PHE A 504 -7.84 -12.95 2.69
C PHE A 504 -6.54 -12.13 2.64
N SER A 505 -6.62 -10.86 2.22
CA SER A 505 -5.48 -9.95 2.22
C SER A 505 -4.84 -9.80 3.61
N TYR A 506 -5.60 -9.96 4.70
CA TYR A 506 -5.13 -9.82 6.10
C TYR A 506 -4.72 -11.13 6.77
N SER A 507 -4.90 -12.24 6.07
CA SER A 507 -4.63 -13.58 6.58
C SER A 507 -3.17 -13.74 7.04
N LYS A 508 -2.92 -14.62 8.01
CA LYS A 508 -1.55 -15.02 8.42
C LYS A 508 -0.75 -15.58 7.23
N TRP A 509 -1.42 -16.25 6.30
CA TRP A 509 -0.86 -16.82 5.08
C TRP A 509 -0.30 -15.73 4.18
N MET A 510 -1.01 -14.62 4.00
CA MET A 510 -0.49 -13.46 3.25
C MET A 510 0.67 -12.73 3.93
N ARG A 511 0.95 -13.02 5.21
CA ARG A 511 2.00 -12.36 6.01
C ARG A 511 3.29 -13.16 6.11
N ARG A 512 3.29 -14.46 5.78
CA ARG A 512 4.46 -15.33 5.89
C ARG A 512 5.25 -15.37 4.60
N LEU A 513 6.57 -15.42 4.70
CA LEU A 513 7.47 -15.44 3.56
C LEU A 513 7.32 -16.73 2.74
N TRP A 514 7.41 -17.89 3.38
CA TRP A 514 7.40 -19.19 2.68
C TRP A 514 6.11 -19.42 1.88
N THR A 515 4.96 -18.99 2.41
CA THR A 515 3.66 -19.10 1.71
C THR A 515 3.59 -18.28 0.42
N MET A 516 4.43 -17.25 0.26
CA MET A 516 4.57 -16.51 -1.00
C MET A 516 4.96 -17.45 -2.13
N HIS A 517 5.98 -18.27 -1.84
CA HIS A 517 6.53 -19.21 -2.79
C HIS A 517 5.52 -20.31 -3.09
N GLU A 518 4.78 -20.77 -2.08
CA GLU A 518 3.74 -21.81 -2.20
C GLU A 518 2.60 -21.39 -3.15
N GLY A 519 2.13 -20.15 -3.04
CA GLY A 519 1.09 -19.62 -3.94
C GLY A 519 1.61 -19.20 -5.32
N ALA A 520 2.82 -18.65 -5.39
CA ALA A 520 3.37 -18.10 -6.63
C ALA A 520 3.54 -19.16 -7.73
N VAL A 521 3.90 -20.38 -7.35
CA VAL A 521 4.24 -21.47 -8.29
C VAL A 521 3.08 -22.44 -8.54
N ALA A 522 2.01 -22.36 -7.75
CA ALA A 522 0.87 -23.26 -7.83
C ALA A 522 0.02 -23.02 -9.07
N GLU A 523 -0.49 -24.09 -9.68
CA GLU A 523 -1.42 -24.00 -10.81
C GLU A 523 -2.87 -23.82 -10.35
N THR A 524 -3.27 -24.38 -9.21
CA THR A 524 -4.64 -24.28 -8.69
C THR A 524 -4.63 -24.17 -7.17
N ILE A 525 -5.33 -23.19 -6.62
CA ILE A 525 -5.28 -22.82 -5.20
C ILE A 525 -6.70 -22.75 -4.61
N PHE A 526 -6.89 -23.45 -3.49
CA PHE A 526 -8.12 -23.40 -2.71
C PHE A 526 -7.85 -22.87 -1.31
N ALA A 527 -8.67 -21.95 -0.83
CA ALA A 527 -8.68 -21.54 0.57
C ALA A 527 -9.78 -22.28 1.35
N ARG A 528 -9.42 -22.91 2.48
CA ARG A 528 -10.41 -23.51 3.39
C ARG A 528 -11.09 -22.43 4.22
N ILE A 529 -12.43 -22.39 4.16
CA ILE A 529 -13.29 -21.57 5.03
C ILE A 529 -14.06 -22.46 6.02
N LYS A 530 -15.09 -21.97 6.72
CA LYS A 530 -15.85 -22.76 7.72
C LYS A 530 -16.60 -23.93 7.10
N ASP A 531 -17.25 -23.69 5.97
CA ASP A 531 -18.32 -24.50 5.40
C ASP A 531 -18.01 -25.00 3.97
N GLY A 532 -16.94 -24.50 3.34
CA GLY A 532 -16.47 -25.00 2.04
C GLY A 532 -15.04 -24.61 1.67
N TYR A 533 -14.79 -24.49 0.38
CA TYR A 533 -13.53 -24.07 -0.21
C TYR A 533 -13.76 -22.92 -1.18
N VAL A 534 -12.86 -21.93 -1.15
CA VAL A 534 -12.87 -20.83 -2.13
C VAL A 534 -11.82 -21.12 -3.20
N PRO A 535 -12.23 -21.39 -4.45
CA PRO A 535 -11.31 -21.48 -5.59
C PRO A 535 -10.77 -20.09 -5.93
N MET A 536 -9.49 -19.86 -5.66
CA MET A 536 -8.90 -18.52 -5.73
C MET A 536 -8.83 -17.99 -7.16
N GLU A 537 -8.70 -18.86 -8.16
CA GLU A 537 -8.70 -18.52 -9.58
C GLU A 537 -10.06 -18.00 -10.04
N ILE A 538 -11.14 -18.67 -9.62
CA ILE A 538 -12.50 -18.26 -9.95
C ILE A 538 -12.81 -16.93 -9.27
N LEU A 539 -12.41 -16.77 -8.00
CA LEU A 539 -12.53 -15.50 -7.29
C LEU A 539 -11.79 -14.37 -8.02
N LYS A 540 -10.52 -14.60 -8.39
CA LYS A 540 -9.70 -13.64 -9.15
C LYS A 540 -10.38 -13.26 -10.46
N HIS A 541 -10.89 -14.23 -11.22
CA HIS A 541 -11.58 -13.97 -12.49
C HIS A 541 -12.87 -13.16 -12.29
N LYS A 542 -13.74 -13.54 -11.35
CA LYS A 542 -14.97 -12.80 -11.03
C LYS A 542 -14.68 -11.35 -10.65
N LEU A 543 -13.66 -11.13 -9.83
CA LEU A 543 -13.26 -9.79 -9.42
C LEU A 543 -12.72 -8.99 -10.62
N LEU A 544 -11.78 -9.55 -11.40
CA LEU A 544 -11.26 -8.89 -12.60
C LEU A 544 -12.36 -8.58 -13.62
N GLN A 545 -13.42 -9.39 -13.69
CA GLN A 545 -14.56 -9.13 -14.57
C GLN A 545 -15.25 -7.80 -14.26
N PHE A 546 -15.31 -7.38 -12.99
CA PHE A 546 -15.85 -6.05 -12.67
C PHE A 546 -15.05 -4.90 -13.30
N ILE A 547 -13.73 -5.05 -13.43
CA ILE A 547 -12.87 -4.07 -14.12
C ILE A 547 -13.21 -4.05 -15.61
N CYS A 548 -13.29 -5.22 -16.24
CA CYS A 548 -13.66 -5.34 -17.65
C CYS A 548 -15.06 -4.78 -17.94
N ASP A 549 -16.01 -5.02 -17.03
CA ASP A 549 -17.39 -4.53 -17.15
C ASP A 549 -17.44 -3.00 -17.07
N ASP A 550 -16.72 -2.38 -16.14
CA ASP A 550 -16.68 -0.91 -16.00
C ASP A 550 -15.96 -0.23 -17.19
N GLU A 551 -14.98 -0.91 -17.80
CA GLU A 551 -14.32 -0.44 -19.04
C GLU A 551 -15.22 -0.59 -20.29
N SER A 552 -16.17 -1.53 -20.29
CA SER A 552 -17.05 -1.78 -21.44
C SER A 552 -18.05 -0.66 -21.64
N ILE A 553 -18.21 -0.13 -22.87
CA ILE A 553 -19.18 0.93 -23.19
C ILE A 553 -20.65 0.52 -23.02
N LEU A 554 -20.92 -0.79 -22.96
CA LEU A 554 -22.27 -1.36 -22.87
C LEU A 554 -22.80 -1.44 -21.43
N ASN A 555 -21.93 -1.30 -20.42
CA ASN A 555 -22.32 -1.42 -19.02
C ASN A 555 -23.08 -0.18 -18.52
N GLY A 556 -24.05 -0.35 -17.61
CA GLY A 556 -24.77 0.79 -17.03
C GLY A 556 -24.04 1.45 -15.85
N ARG A 557 -22.85 0.94 -15.50
CA ARG A 557 -22.12 1.27 -14.27
C ARG A 557 -20.63 1.49 -14.55
N ILE A 558 -19.94 2.25 -13.69
CA ILE A 558 -18.50 2.53 -13.75
C ILE A 558 -17.78 2.53 -12.40
N LEU A 559 -18.47 2.30 -11.28
CA LEU A 559 -17.84 2.27 -9.94
C LEU A 559 -17.77 0.87 -9.31
N ARG A 560 -18.14 -0.23 -10.01
CA ARG A 560 -18.12 -1.58 -9.41
C ARG A 560 -16.71 -2.06 -9.11
N SER A 561 -15.76 -1.67 -9.95
CA SER A 561 -14.35 -2.02 -9.87
C SER A 561 -13.55 -1.17 -8.88
N LEU A 562 -14.14 -0.08 -8.35
CA LEU A 562 -13.51 0.81 -7.38
C LEU A 562 -12.89 0.02 -6.22
N CYS A 563 -13.70 -0.76 -5.51
CA CYS A 563 -13.24 -1.56 -4.37
C CYS A 563 -12.40 -2.76 -4.79
N VAL A 564 -12.65 -3.29 -5.99
CA VAL A 564 -11.98 -4.49 -6.49
C VAL A 564 -10.51 -4.23 -6.74
N THR A 565 -10.18 -3.11 -7.41
CA THR A 565 -8.79 -2.72 -7.70
C THR A 565 -7.95 -2.64 -6.43
N GLU A 566 -8.54 -2.26 -5.30
CA GLU A 566 -7.88 -2.22 -4.01
C GLU A 566 -7.80 -3.58 -3.30
N SER A 567 -8.83 -4.41 -3.41
CA SER A 567 -8.83 -5.74 -2.79
C SER A 567 -7.85 -6.71 -3.47
N ILE A 568 -7.71 -6.63 -4.80
CA ILE A 568 -7.06 -7.67 -5.61
C ILE A 568 -5.55 -7.47 -5.69
N THR A 569 -5.09 -6.22 -5.62
CA THR A 569 -3.67 -5.84 -5.71
C THR A 569 -2.84 -6.43 -4.57
N SER A 570 -3.45 -6.70 -3.43
CA SER A 570 -2.76 -7.24 -2.26
C SER A 570 -2.42 -8.73 -2.36
N TRP A 571 -3.08 -9.51 -3.22
CA TRP A 571 -2.88 -10.97 -3.27
C TRP A 571 -2.85 -11.59 -4.66
N SER A 572 -3.45 -10.98 -5.68
CA SER A 572 -3.57 -11.62 -7.00
C SER A 572 -2.25 -11.85 -7.72
N SER A 573 -1.26 -10.99 -7.47
CA SER A 573 0.11 -11.16 -7.95
C SER A 573 0.88 -12.20 -7.17
N CYS A 574 0.37 -12.68 -6.03
CA CYS A 574 0.98 -13.77 -5.25
C CYS A 574 0.51 -15.16 -5.69
N MET A 575 -0.33 -15.23 -6.73
CA MET A 575 -0.97 -16.45 -7.21
C MET A 575 -0.74 -16.63 -8.70
N GLN A 576 -0.30 -17.82 -9.09
CA GLN A 576 -0.11 -18.22 -10.49
C GLN A 576 0.73 -17.20 -11.28
N ILE A 577 1.94 -16.90 -10.80
CA ILE A 577 2.77 -15.85 -11.39
C ILE A 577 3.28 -16.31 -12.75
N SER A 578 3.19 -15.43 -13.75
CA SER A 578 3.85 -15.68 -15.03
C SER A 578 5.37 -15.57 -14.87
N PHE A 579 6.07 -16.63 -15.28
CA PHE A 579 7.53 -16.70 -15.31
C PHE A 579 8.10 -16.23 -16.66
N GLU A 580 7.27 -15.69 -17.56
CA GLU A 580 7.68 -15.31 -18.93
C GLU A 580 8.51 -14.02 -18.97
N SER A 581 8.39 -13.16 -17.95
CA SER A 581 9.15 -11.90 -17.86
C SER A 581 10.05 -11.91 -16.62
N PRO A 582 11.37 -12.15 -16.77
CA PRO A 582 12.30 -12.18 -15.66
C PRO A 582 12.33 -10.87 -14.86
N GLN A 583 12.24 -9.70 -15.52
CA GLN A 583 12.17 -8.42 -14.81
C GLN A 583 10.91 -8.29 -13.95
N HIS A 584 9.73 -8.71 -14.44
CA HIS A 584 8.51 -8.65 -13.66
C HIS A 584 8.54 -9.62 -12.49
N LEU A 585 9.07 -10.82 -12.70
CA LEU A 585 9.29 -11.79 -11.63
C LEU A 585 10.25 -11.25 -10.57
N PHE A 586 11.38 -10.66 -10.97
CA PHE A 586 12.34 -10.04 -10.04
C PHE A 586 11.69 -8.94 -9.22
N ARG A 587 10.97 -8.03 -9.87
CA ARG A 587 10.24 -6.95 -9.20
C ARG A 587 9.23 -7.49 -8.19
N PHE A 588 8.47 -8.52 -8.59
CA PHE A 588 7.52 -9.18 -7.71
C PHE A 588 8.21 -9.78 -6.48
N VAL A 589 9.22 -10.64 -6.66
CA VAL A 589 9.87 -11.33 -5.52
C VAL A 589 10.60 -10.33 -4.61
N TRP A 590 11.19 -9.28 -5.18
CA TRP A 590 11.82 -8.20 -4.41
C TRP A 590 10.79 -7.48 -3.53
N ASN A 591 9.69 -7.01 -4.11
CA ASN A 591 8.70 -6.22 -3.40
C ASN A 591 7.89 -7.07 -2.42
N GLU A 592 7.40 -8.23 -2.86
CA GLU A 592 6.49 -9.05 -2.06
C GLU A 592 7.21 -9.74 -0.90
N SER A 593 8.48 -10.14 -1.08
CA SER A 593 9.24 -10.71 0.04
C SER A 593 9.32 -9.70 1.19
N ARG A 594 9.65 -8.44 0.94
CA ARG A 594 9.75 -7.35 1.95
C ARG A 594 8.46 -7.12 2.74
N ASN A 595 7.32 -7.40 2.12
CA ASN A 595 6.01 -7.29 2.74
C ASN A 595 5.71 -8.48 3.69
N ARG A 596 6.53 -9.52 3.69
CA ARG A 596 6.32 -10.76 4.44
C ARG A 596 7.36 -10.97 5.53
N GLY A 597 6.87 -11.50 6.66
CA GLY A 597 7.66 -11.87 7.81
C GLY A 597 8.30 -13.25 7.65
N THR A 598 9.52 -13.37 8.17
CA THR A 598 10.24 -14.62 8.34
C THR A 598 10.91 -14.64 9.71
N LYS A 599 11.21 -15.84 10.23
CA LYS A 599 11.98 -15.98 11.46
C LYS A 599 13.47 -15.73 11.19
N TYR A 600 13.99 -16.37 10.14
CA TYR A 600 15.38 -16.26 9.71
C TYR A 600 15.41 -15.42 8.43
N GLU A 601 16.17 -14.33 8.44
CA GLU A 601 16.24 -13.42 7.29
C GLU A 601 16.99 -14.05 6.10
N GLU A 602 17.82 -15.07 6.35
CA GLU A 602 18.45 -15.88 5.32
C GLU A 602 17.42 -16.57 4.42
N ASP A 603 16.29 -17.02 4.98
CA ASP A 603 15.18 -17.64 4.25
C ASP A 603 14.64 -16.71 3.16
N ARG A 604 14.71 -15.39 3.35
CA ARG A 604 14.26 -14.38 2.37
C ARG A 604 15.01 -14.55 1.06
N TYR A 605 16.33 -14.63 1.14
CA TYR A 605 17.18 -14.79 -0.02
C TYR A 605 16.99 -16.18 -0.64
N VAL A 606 16.79 -17.22 0.16
CA VAL A 606 16.52 -18.59 -0.32
C VAL A 606 15.25 -18.61 -1.16
N VAL A 607 14.15 -18.07 -0.62
CA VAL A 607 12.86 -17.99 -1.32
C VAL A 607 12.95 -17.18 -2.61
N ILE A 608 13.62 -16.02 -2.57
CA ILE A 608 13.86 -15.18 -3.75
C ILE A 608 14.63 -15.95 -4.82
N ALA A 609 15.78 -16.54 -4.44
CA ALA A 609 16.62 -17.31 -5.35
C ALA A 609 15.85 -18.48 -5.98
N SER A 610 15.11 -19.26 -5.17
CA SER A 610 14.31 -20.40 -5.66
C SER A 610 13.24 -19.97 -6.67
N LEU A 611 12.52 -18.87 -6.42
CA LEU A 611 11.51 -18.36 -7.35
C LEU A 611 12.13 -17.87 -8.66
N LEU A 612 13.33 -17.29 -8.60
CA LEU A 612 14.10 -16.83 -9.76
C LEU A 612 14.78 -17.96 -10.53
N GLY A 613 14.63 -19.23 -10.10
CA GLY A 613 15.27 -20.37 -10.77
C GLY A 613 16.74 -20.57 -10.43
N LEU A 614 17.21 -19.93 -9.35
CA LEU A 614 18.53 -20.14 -8.79
C LEU A 614 18.49 -21.20 -7.68
N ARG A 615 19.65 -21.76 -7.36
CA ARG A 615 19.80 -22.69 -6.23
C ARG A 615 19.67 -21.95 -4.90
N GLY A 616 18.51 -22.07 -4.25
CA GLY A 616 18.18 -21.36 -3.03
C GLY A 616 19.13 -21.70 -1.88
N GLN A 617 19.54 -22.97 -1.77
CA GLN A 617 20.45 -23.41 -0.71
C GLN A 617 21.82 -22.74 -0.72
N GLN A 618 22.27 -22.23 -1.87
CA GLN A 618 23.52 -21.48 -1.98
C GLN A 618 23.50 -20.22 -1.07
N MET A 619 22.31 -19.68 -0.77
CA MET A 619 22.16 -18.49 0.08
C MET A 619 22.63 -18.68 1.52
N TYR A 620 22.59 -19.91 2.05
CA TYR A 620 23.09 -20.20 3.40
C TYR A 620 24.62 -20.26 3.47
N ALA A 621 25.30 -20.47 2.35
CA ALA A 621 26.77 -20.51 2.31
C ALA A 621 27.38 -19.10 2.44
N PHE A 622 26.65 -18.06 2.03
CA PHE A 622 27.08 -16.68 2.17
C PHE A 622 26.89 -16.20 3.60
N GLN A 623 27.90 -15.54 4.17
CA GLN A 623 27.80 -15.01 5.54
C GLN A 623 27.16 -13.62 5.55
N ARG A 624 27.51 -12.75 4.60
CA ARG A 624 27.04 -11.36 4.57
C ARG A 624 25.79 -11.22 3.71
N PRO A 625 24.78 -10.43 4.12
CA PRO A 625 23.63 -10.10 3.28
C PRO A 625 24.01 -9.52 1.91
N GLU A 626 25.07 -8.71 1.86
CA GLU A 626 25.59 -8.13 0.62
C GLU A 626 26.03 -9.22 -0.37
N ASP A 627 26.70 -10.28 0.08
CA ASP A 627 27.16 -11.37 -0.80
C ASP A 627 25.99 -12.15 -1.41
N ARG A 628 24.87 -12.28 -0.68
CA ARG A 628 23.63 -12.87 -1.20
C ARG A 628 23.04 -12.02 -2.32
N LEU A 629 23.00 -10.70 -2.13
CA LEU A 629 22.53 -9.75 -3.14
C LEU A 629 23.43 -9.76 -4.38
N LYS A 630 24.75 -9.77 -4.21
CA LYS A 630 25.71 -9.91 -5.32
C LYS A 630 25.41 -11.16 -6.13
N TYR A 631 25.28 -12.31 -5.47
CA TYR A 631 24.95 -13.55 -6.16
C TYR A 631 23.65 -13.44 -6.95
N LEU A 632 22.59 -12.85 -6.38
CA LEU A 632 21.33 -12.64 -7.10
C LEU A 632 21.56 -11.77 -8.36
N PHE A 633 22.18 -10.60 -8.22
CA PHE A 633 22.42 -9.69 -9.34
C PHE A 633 23.36 -10.26 -10.40
N GLU A 634 24.27 -11.16 -10.01
CA GLU A 634 25.22 -11.76 -10.93
C GLU A 634 24.66 -12.92 -11.77
N ASN A 635 23.60 -13.55 -11.29
CA ASN A 635 23.02 -14.75 -11.88
C ASN A 635 21.65 -14.51 -12.54
N ILE A 636 21.25 -13.25 -12.68
CA ILE A 636 19.99 -12.85 -13.32
C ILE A 636 20.31 -12.00 -14.54
N ALA A 637 19.83 -12.43 -15.70
CA ALA A 637 20.16 -11.80 -16.98
C ALA A 637 19.47 -10.44 -17.17
N GLU A 638 18.20 -10.36 -16.79
CA GLU A 638 17.33 -9.21 -17.02
C GLU A 638 16.80 -8.68 -15.69
N LEU A 639 17.15 -7.43 -15.38
CA LEU A 639 16.74 -6.75 -14.15
C LEU A 639 15.72 -5.66 -14.46
N PRO A 640 14.86 -5.28 -13.50
CA PRO A 640 14.00 -4.12 -13.68
C PRO A 640 14.84 -2.84 -13.77
N SER A 641 14.70 -2.05 -14.84
CA SER A 641 15.40 -0.77 -14.99
C SER A 641 15.16 0.21 -13.84
N MET A 642 13.96 0.16 -13.24
CA MET A 642 13.60 0.99 -12.08
C MET A 642 14.40 0.68 -10.80
N ILE A 643 15.21 -0.39 -10.77
CA ILE A 643 16.06 -0.71 -9.62
C ILE A 643 17.07 0.41 -9.32
N LEU A 644 17.47 1.19 -10.33
CA LEU A 644 18.39 2.32 -10.16
C LEU A 644 17.87 3.41 -9.22
N PHE A 645 16.56 3.58 -9.15
CA PHE A 645 15.89 4.62 -8.37
C PHE A 645 15.50 4.16 -6.96
N THR A 646 15.91 2.96 -6.57
CA THR A 646 15.74 2.51 -5.19
C THR A 646 16.56 3.40 -4.25
N GLN A 647 16.02 3.72 -3.08
CA GLN A 647 16.72 4.50 -2.07
C GLN A 647 17.74 3.64 -1.31
N GLY A 648 18.70 4.27 -0.65
CA GLY A 648 19.65 3.61 0.25
C GLY A 648 21.07 3.40 -0.30
N PRO A 649 21.98 2.83 0.52
CA PRO A 649 23.38 2.63 0.16
C PRO A 649 23.52 1.66 -1.02
N ARG A 650 24.59 1.86 -1.81
CA ARG A 650 24.95 1.00 -2.94
C ARG A 650 26.16 0.13 -2.62
N ILE A 651 26.26 -1.01 -3.30
CA ILE A 651 27.45 -1.87 -3.25
C ILE A 651 28.65 -1.08 -3.79
N GLN A 652 29.79 -1.07 -3.11
CA GLN A 652 30.93 -0.22 -3.51
C GLN A 652 31.84 -0.86 -4.58
N GLU A 653 31.64 -2.15 -4.85
CA GLU A 653 32.42 -2.93 -5.80
C GLU A 653 32.27 -2.39 -7.24
N PRO A 654 33.37 -2.21 -7.99
CA PRO A 654 33.32 -1.82 -9.41
C PRO A 654 32.39 -2.73 -10.22
N GLY A 655 31.56 -2.14 -11.09
CA GLY A 655 30.54 -2.86 -11.86
C GLY A 655 29.21 -3.11 -11.11
N LEU A 656 29.17 -2.95 -9.78
CA LEU A 656 27.95 -3.11 -8.97
C LEU A 656 27.51 -1.84 -8.21
N ARG A 657 28.14 -0.69 -8.47
CA ARG A 657 27.82 0.60 -7.81
C ARG A 657 26.41 1.14 -8.06
N TRP A 658 25.70 0.54 -9.01
CA TRP A 658 24.29 0.80 -9.27
C TRP A 658 23.36 0.01 -8.32
N ALA A 659 23.84 -1.11 -7.77
CA ALA A 659 23.02 -2.10 -7.08
C ALA A 659 22.81 -1.74 -5.60
N PRO A 660 21.60 -1.92 -5.05
CA PRO A 660 21.32 -1.71 -3.63
C PRO A 660 22.16 -2.65 -2.74
N ALA A 661 22.71 -2.11 -1.65
CA ALA A 661 23.44 -2.91 -0.65
C ALA A 661 22.52 -3.59 0.38
N SER A 662 21.24 -3.21 0.42
CA SER A 662 20.21 -3.84 1.24
C SER A 662 18.87 -3.86 0.49
N MET A 663 18.00 -4.80 0.87
CA MET A 663 16.61 -4.82 0.43
C MET A 663 15.71 -3.90 1.26
N ASP A 664 16.15 -3.38 2.41
CA ASP A 664 15.23 -2.73 3.36
C ASP A 664 14.71 -1.38 2.88
N THR A 665 15.45 -0.68 2.04
CA THR A 665 15.30 0.78 1.85
C THR A 665 14.22 1.24 0.88
N SER A 666 13.82 0.46 -0.13
CA SER A 666 12.72 0.87 -1.03
C SER A 666 12.19 -0.22 -1.97
N MET A 667 10.95 -0.05 -2.42
CA MET A 667 10.33 -0.90 -3.43
C MET A 667 10.85 -0.55 -4.83
N ILE A 668 10.89 -1.54 -5.71
CA ILE A 668 11.09 -1.30 -7.14
C ILE A 668 9.74 -0.90 -7.75
N GLN A 669 9.65 0.37 -8.15
CA GLN A 669 8.46 0.96 -8.75
C GLN A 669 8.12 0.29 -10.09
N PHE A 670 6.83 0.23 -10.43
CA PHE A 670 6.38 -0.17 -11.76
C PHE A 670 6.38 1.04 -12.68
N ASN A 671 6.91 0.90 -13.89
CA ASN A 671 6.83 1.96 -14.89
C ASN A 671 6.59 1.38 -16.29
N GLY A 672 5.54 0.57 -16.43
CA GLY A 672 5.12 0.02 -17.73
C GLY A 672 6.17 -0.87 -18.41
N ASP A 673 6.14 -0.88 -19.74
CA ASP A 673 6.95 -1.73 -20.63
C ASP A 673 8.38 -1.20 -20.84
N LEU A 674 9.03 -0.72 -19.78
CA LEU A 674 10.46 -0.41 -19.87
C LEU A 674 11.23 -1.65 -20.29
N LYS A 675 12.22 -1.43 -21.16
CA LYS A 675 13.16 -2.49 -21.53
C LYS A 675 13.90 -2.95 -20.27
N PRO A 676 14.13 -4.27 -20.11
CA PRO A 676 14.94 -4.78 -19.02
C PRO A 676 16.33 -4.19 -19.02
N ALA A 677 16.86 -3.98 -17.83
CA ALA A 677 18.23 -3.58 -17.63
C ALA A 677 19.17 -4.76 -17.88
N ILE A 678 20.25 -4.50 -18.62
CA ILE A 678 21.24 -5.51 -19.01
C ILE A 678 22.54 -5.22 -18.26
N ARG A 679 23.04 -6.20 -17.50
CA ARG A 679 24.30 -6.08 -16.79
C ARG A 679 25.49 -6.32 -17.74
N ASN A 680 26.56 -5.55 -17.58
CA ASN A 680 27.88 -5.83 -18.16
C ASN A 680 28.99 -5.63 -17.11
N THR A 681 30.26 -5.78 -17.50
CA THR A 681 31.41 -5.63 -16.59
C THR A 681 31.60 -4.20 -16.07
N ALA A 682 31.05 -3.19 -16.75
CA ALA A 682 31.15 -1.80 -16.35
C ALA A 682 30.00 -1.37 -15.41
N GLY A 683 28.85 -2.06 -15.44
CA GLY A 683 27.69 -1.68 -14.65
C GLY A 683 26.37 -2.25 -15.17
N LEU A 684 25.32 -1.46 -15.02
CA LEU A 684 23.97 -1.75 -15.50
C LEU A 684 23.64 -0.83 -16.67
N MET A 685 23.31 -1.41 -17.82
CA MET A 685 22.80 -0.70 -18.97
C MET A 685 21.28 -0.62 -18.87
N VAL A 686 20.73 0.58 -19.03
CA VAL A 686 19.31 0.89 -18.97
C VAL A 686 18.92 1.77 -20.14
N GLU A 687 17.66 1.71 -20.53
CA GLU A 687 17.07 2.61 -21.52
C GLU A 687 15.84 3.27 -20.89
N PHE A 688 15.86 4.60 -20.84
CA PHE A 688 14.74 5.41 -20.37
C PHE A 688 14.41 6.46 -21.42
N GLU A 689 13.14 6.83 -21.50
CA GLU A 689 12.77 8.10 -22.10
C GLU A 689 13.34 9.22 -21.23
N GLY A 690 13.93 10.22 -21.87
CA GLY A 690 14.57 11.33 -21.19
C GLY A 690 14.71 12.53 -22.11
N VAL A 691 14.92 13.68 -21.50
CA VAL A 691 15.14 14.93 -22.23
C VAL A 691 16.64 15.18 -22.34
N ARG A 692 17.12 15.40 -23.57
CA ARG A 692 18.49 15.87 -23.79
C ARG A 692 18.50 17.39 -23.77
N LEU A 693 19.24 17.97 -22.83
CA LEU A 693 19.50 19.40 -22.82
C LEU A 693 20.47 19.73 -23.97
N LEU A 694 20.01 20.56 -24.92
CA LEU A 694 20.81 20.97 -26.09
C LEU A 694 21.87 22.01 -25.74
N SER A 695 21.72 22.67 -24.59
CA SER A 695 22.71 23.57 -24.01
C SER A 695 22.77 23.34 -22.51
N HIS A 696 23.92 23.64 -21.93
CA HIS A 696 24.07 23.62 -20.47
C HIS A 696 23.10 24.65 -19.88
N PRO A 697 22.27 24.29 -18.89
CA PRO A 697 21.44 25.27 -18.21
C PRO A 697 22.31 26.38 -17.66
N ASP A 698 21.86 27.62 -17.83
CA ASP A 698 22.48 28.76 -17.19
C ASP A 698 22.14 28.71 -15.69
N TRP A 699 22.93 27.97 -14.91
CA TRP A 699 22.73 27.81 -13.47
C TRP A 699 22.95 29.12 -12.68
N GLY A 700 23.45 30.16 -13.35
CA GLY A 700 23.47 31.54 -12.86
C GLY A 700 22.08 32.19 -12.84
N LYS A 701 21.17 31.74 -13.72
CA LYS A 701 19.74 32.11 -13.66
C LYS A 701 19.04 31.26 -12.61
N ARG A 702 18.97 31.80 -11.41
CA ARG A 702 18.28 31.20 -10.27
C ARG A 702 16.93 31.87 -10.09
N PHE A 703 15.92 31.09 -9.77
CA PHE A 703 14.64 31.63 -9.36
C PHE A 703 14.54 31.54 -7.85
N ARG A 704 14.31 32.66 -7.17
CA ARG A 704 14.01 32.61 -5.74
C ARG A 704 12.57 32.15 -5.61
N ARG A 705 12.36 31.09 -4.82
CA ARG A 705 11.02 30.59 -4.54
C ARG A 705 10.49 31.33 -3.31
N SER A 706 9.54 32.22 -3.52
CA SER A 706 8.84 32.92 -2.43
C SER A 706 7.33 32.84 -2.65
N ARG A 707 6.59 32.32 -1.65
CA ARG A 707 5.13 32.44 -1.51
C ARG A 707 4.35 32.48 -2.85
N GLY A 708 4.40 31.39 -3.61
CA GLY A 708 3.59 31.22 -4.83
C GLY A 708 4.16 31.81 -6.13
N TRP A 709 5.32 32.47 -6.11
CA TRP A 709 5.96 33.04 -7.31
C TRP A 709 7.44 32.64 -7.44
N THR A 710 7.92 32.53 -8.69
CA THR A 710 9.34 32.36 -9.03
C THR A 710 9.85 33.62 -9.73
N GLU A 711 10.53 34.50 -8.99
CA GLU A 711 11.18 35.67 -9.58
C GLU A 711 12.60 35.33 -10.04
N LYS A 712 12.95 35.76 -11.25
CA LYS A 712 14.29 35.61 -11.80
C LYS A 712 15.24 36.52 -11.03
N VAL A 713 16.23 35.92 -10.36
CA VAL A 713 17.27 36.66 -9.65
C VAL A 713 18.50 36.72 -10.57
N ASN A 714 18.91 37.94 -10.94
CA ASN A 714 20.05 38.14 -11.86
C ASN A 714 21.43 38.03 -11.15
N SER A 715 21.47 38.08 -9.81
CA SER A 715 22.68 37.85 -9.01
C SER A 715 22.32 37.48 -7.56
N VAL A 716 22.89 36.39 -7.02
CA VAL A 716 22.76 35.99 -5.61
C VAL A 716 24.00 36.47 -4.86
N THR A 717 23.82 37.23 -3.78
CA THR A 717 24.92 37.65 -2.90
C THR A 717 25.17 36.61 -1.81
N ALA A 718 26.34 36.63 -1.16
CA ALA A 718 26.71 35.67 -0.10
C ALA A 718 25.75 35.67 1.10
N ASP A 719 24.89 36.69 1.22
CA ASP A 719 23.94 36.89 2.31
C ASP A 719 22.51 36.41 1.99
N ASP A 720 22.22 35.93 0.77
CA ASP A 720 20.88 35.52 0.34
C ASP A 720 20.52 34.09 0.81
N SER A 721 20.04 33.96 2.05
CA SER A 721 19.42 32.71 2.52
C SER A 721 18.03 32.50 1.89
N GLY A 722 17.73 31.29 1.41
CA GLY A 722 16.41 30.97 0.85
C GLY A 722 16.37 29.70 0.00
N THR A 723 15.16 29.32 -0.43
CA THR A 723 14.94 28.23 -1.38
C THR A 723 15.00 28.78 -2.79
N PHE A 724 15.91 28.24 -3.60
CA PHE A 724 16.08 28.58 -5.01
C PHE A 724 15.66 27.40 -5.87
N ALA A 725 15.29 27.71 -7.12
CA ALA A 725 14.94 26.72 -8.11
C ALA A 725 15.70 26.98 -9.41
N TRP A 726 16.08 25.90 -10.07
CA TRP A 726 16.40 25.92 -11.49
C TRP A 726 15.18 25.45 -12.28
N VAL A 727 14.80 26.24 -13.26
CA VAL A 727 13.69 25.93 -14.17
C VAL A 727 14.29 25.59 -15.53
N VAL A 728 13.97 24.41 -16.03
CA VAL A 728 14.33 23.94 -17.36
C VAL A 728 13.06 23.89 -18.19
N GLU A 729 12.97 24.76 -19.18
CA GLU A 729 11.92 24.71 -20.19
C GLU A 729 12.30 23.69 -21.26
N VAL A 730 11.43 22.70 -21.47
CA VAL A 730 11.62 21.65 -22.47
C VAL A 730 10.64 21.87 -23.61
N GLU A 731 11.18 22.14 -24.79
CA GLU A 731 10.45 22.21 -26.04
C GLU A 731 10.27 20.78 -26.59
N GLU A 732 9.09 20.20 -26.42
CA GLU A 732 8.73 18.91 -27.02
C GLU A 732 8.09 19.13 -28.41
N TYR A 733 8.54 18.39 -29.43
CA TYR A 733 7.91 18.38 -30.75
C TYR A 733 6.39 18.09 -30.60
N ASN A 734 5.55 19.04 -31.03
CA ASN A 734 4.07 18.99 -31.00
C ASN A 734 3.37 19.05 -29.63
N LYS A 735 3.99 19.57 -28.56
CA LYS A 735 3.31 19.86 -27.27
C LYS A 735 3.61 21.27 -26.76
N LEU A 736 2.75 21.77 -25.85
CA LEU A 736 3.02 22.99 -25.07
C LEU A 736 4.28 22.78 -24.22
N ASN A 737 5.13 23.82 -24.11
CA ASN A 737 6.37 23.81 -23.34
C ASN A 737 6.15 23.28 -21.92
N VAL A 738 6.93 22.27 -21.51
CA VAL A 738 6.85 21.67 -20.17
C VAL A 738 8.02 22.20 -19.34
N LEU A 739 7.73 22.77 -18.16
CA LEU A 739 8.73 23.31 -17.23
C LEU A 739 9.09 22.27 -16.17
N TYR A 740 10.37 21.94 -16.05
CA TYR A 740 10.91 21.10 -14.97
C TYR A 740 11.61 21.98 -13.94
N CYS A 741 11.33 21.75 -12.64
CA CYS A 741 11.88 22.54 -11.55
C CYS A 741 12.67 21.67 -10.57
N ALA A 742 13.93 22.00 -10.31
CA ALA A 742 14.75 21.41 -9.25
C ALA A 742 15.00 22.46 -8.16
N SER A 743 14.53 22.22 -6.93
CA SER A 743 14.69 23.14 -5.80
C SER A 743 15.90 22.78 -4.93
N PHE A 744 16.60 23.78 -4.42
CA PHE A 744 17.70 23.65 -3.46
C PHE A 744 17.67 24.81 -2.45
N THR A 745 18.20 24.60 -1.24
CA THR A 745 18.18 25.60 -0.17
C THR A 745 19.60 26.03 0.17
N ILE A 746 19.87 27.34 0.14
CA ILE A 746 21.17 27.90 0.55
C ILE A 746 21.10 28.29 2.02
N HIS A 747 22.02 27.75 2.82
CA HIS A 747 22.24 28.11 4.21
C HIS A 747 23.64 28.73 4.39
N GLY A 748 23.74 30.06 4.33
CA GLY A 748 25.01 30.77 4.54
C GLY A 748 25.98 30.72 3.34
N SER A 749 27.22 31.14 3.58
CA SER A 749 28.19 31.62 2.56
C SER A 749 28.88 30.55 1.71
N GLU A 750 28.38 29.32 1.62
CA GLU A 750 28.93 28.28 0.74
C GLU A 750 27.92 27.91 -0.35
N ALA A 751 28.04 28.56 -1.51
CA ALA A 751 27.32 28.16 -2.71
C ALA A 751 27.98 26.90 -3.31
N PRO A 752 27.21 25.87 -3.74
CA PRO A 752 27.78 24.74 -4.45
C PRO A 752 28.32 25.19 -5.82
N ILE A 753 29.61 25.00 -6.05
CA ILE A 753 30.26 25.21 -7.35
C ILE A 753 30.08 23.93 -8.17
N VAL A 754 29.28 23.98 -9.23
CA VAL A 754 29.20 22.91 -10.24
C VAL A 754 30.14 23.31 -11.38
N SER A 755 31.19 22.53 -11.62
CA SER A 755 32.21 22.82 -12.65
C SER A 755 31.68 22.59 -14.08
N GLU A 756 32.04 23.47 -15.01
CA GLU A 756 31.56 23.53 -16.41
C GLU A 756 31.99 22.36 -17.33
N SER A 757 32.83 21.43 -16.88
CA SER A 757 33.50 20.47 -17.78
C SER A 757 32.82 19.12 -17.97
N ASP A 758 31.74 18.81 -17.26
CA ASP A 758 31.08 17.50 -17.35
C ASP A 758 29.72 17.60 -18.04
N SER A 759 29.51 16.74 -19.03
CA SER A 759 28.20 16.57 -19.67
C SER A 759 27.20 16.06 -18.64
N LEU A 760 26.45 16.96 -18.01
CA LEU A 760 25.49 16.59 -16.98
C LEU A 760 24.24 15.98 -17.63
N ALA A 761 24.15 14.65 -17.65
CA ALA A 761 22.92 13.95 -17.98
C ALA A 761 22.00 13.97 -16.74
N VAL A 762 20.95 14.80 -16.75
CA VAL A 762 19.93 14.78 -15.70
C VAL A 762 18.92 13.67 -16.03
N LEU A 763 19.03 12.55 -15.31
CA LEU A 763 18.05 11.47 -15.40
C LEU A 763 16.85 11.84 -14.54
N LEU A 764 15.79 12.36 -15.16
CA LEU A 764 14.55 12.68 -14.46
C LEU A 764 13.82 11.39 -14.13
N GLN A 765 13.66 11.09 -12.83
CA GLN A 765 12.89 9.94 -12.38
C GLN A 765 11.43 10.10 -12.84
N PRO A 766 10.83 9.11 -13.51
CA PRO A 766 9.40 9.10 -13.77
C PRO A 766 8.65 8.72 -12.48
N SER A 767 8.67 9.61 -11.48
CA SER A 767 7.75 9.51 -10.35
C SER A 767 7.41 10.89 -9.80
N THR A 768 6.15 11.24 -9.99
CA THR A 768 5.31 12.09 -9.11
C THR A 768 5.68 13.54 -8.83
N VAL A 769 6.79 14.09 -9.31
CA VAL A 769 6.95 15.55 -9.36
C VAL A 769 6.36 16.06 -10.67
N LYS A 770 5.03 16.23 -10.64
CA LYS A 770 4.29 16.93 -11.69
C LYS A 770 4.87 18.34 -11.86
N ALA A 771 5.26 18.65 -13.09
CA ALA A 771 5.25 20.01 -13.64
C ALA A 771 3.81 20.52 -13.63
N THR A 772 3.31 20.90 -12.46
CA THR A 772 2.02 21.59 -12.29
C THR A 772 2.25 22.75 -11.33
N ASP A 773 3.19 23.62 -11.65
CA ASP A 773 3.05 25.04 -11.35
C ASP A 773 2.90 25.67 -12.74
N ARG A 774 1.65 25.95 -13.14
CA ARG A 774 1.43 26.83 -14.30
C ARG A 774 2.06 28.17 -13.93
N LEU A 775 2.87 28.71 -14.85
CA LEU A 775 3.40 30.08 -14.80
C LEU A 775 2.33 31.12 -14.48
#